data_AF-A0A5N5GS43-F1
#
_entry.id   AF-A0A5N5GS43-F1
#
_cell.length_a   1.000
_cell.length_b   1.000
_cell.length_c   1.000
_cell.angle_alpha   90.00
_cell.angle_beta   90.00
_cell.angle_gamma   90.00
#
_symmetry.space_group_name_H-M   'P 1'
#
loop_
_entity.id
_entity.type
_entity.pdbx_description
1 polymer ?
#
loop_
_entity_poly.entity_id
_entity_poly.type
_entity_poly.pdbx_seq_one_letter_code
_entity_poly.pdbx_strand_id
1 'polypeptide(L)'
;MTEKEGEGIRDRILKLMEKANICTKQVEFHGKIAAKSNSQATGKDRISELPDAVLCHILSFIPTKYSVRTSILSTRWKSICGSVPNLDFEFEQMSTTWKEEYMSNYVGFFMFVDWILSLRDSLDIQKFRLHCYCRVEDFSRIVGWICTALRHNVVELDLCVYSDNVVCPTFELPQCVFMSKTLVVLKVKSNCITYAPPTSGCFPSLKFLDVKVDYPEDDSVGELFACCPVLEDLSIDATIRDALILSFKVSAPELKRLRMTFFSDIIVGKDFMYDISINAPKLENLDIKQDSLSVYLFENLNSLVKGSVDLYYHYGQFWDDEVSERATVLLEAFSNVKCLSISAHFVEEGCLPAFDHLTELKLVLYDCYRWDLLTELLKKSPNLESLVIEHKKDEECVKNYDETESYSKYVLYSEHRWSTPESVPICLISHLKTITVRGFEGYPHVKEVAKFFTSSHQTENQTKPRKPLDLLFKEAVELSPKPENSDSEAEDNPLKKSLRDLEKEVRSLKANSNGETKAKKREPNSEGKASLYSVFTNKAAAAADGSGRKRKELTKERSNMLKDLSQDMEVVVSHLYKEGYFKDANFLFVNGDRLDFSCFNNSYGRSFLRFAVESFARDNQPIAKWLSGSDLKKVALLGCPSLARKSVFGAKRMRKFFEIPEDKVCSKCVLKQSCKFANQNVWNGGAKNLDLRDVMNTITLYALDAVPPELVVPGEVKSSVSRLLKEVLKLSESTL
;
A
#
# COMPACT_ATOMS: atom_id res chain seq x y z
N MET A 1 26.05 -5.42 2.07
CA MET A 1 25.25 -4.59 3.01
C MET A 1 23.86 -5.13 3.02
N THR A 2 23.38 -5.56 4.17
CA THR A 2 22.01 -6.08 4.34
C THR A 2 21.00 -4.93 4.23
N GLU A 3 19.76 -5.23 3.84
CA GLU A 3 18.66 -4.26 3.71
C GLU A 3 18.49 -3.39 4.99
N LYS A 4 18.75 -3.99 6.17
CA LYS A 4 18.76 -3.34 7.48
C LYS A 4 19.91 -2.36 7.72
N GLU A 5 21.10 -2.61 7.14
CA GLU A 5 22.22 -1.66 7.21
C GLU A 5 21.98 -0.45 6.29
N GLY A 6 21.28 -0.66 5.16
CA GLY A 6 20.86 0.40 4.24
C GLY A 6 19.84 1.36 4.86
N GLU A 7 18.84 0.84 5.57
CA GLU A 7 17.85 1.65 6.30
C GLU A 7 18.50 2.52 7.39
N GLY A 8 19.44 1.95 8.16
CA GLY A 8 20.16 2.69 9.20
C GLY A 8 21.05 3.83 8.66
N ILE A 9 21.60 3.66 7.46
CA ILE A 9 22.36 4.71 6.77
C ILE A 9 21.42 5.78 6.19
N ARG A 10 20.30 5.36 5.56
CA ARG A 10 19.24 6.25 5.07
C ARG A 10 18.71 7.18 6.17
N ASP A 11 18.39 6.63 7.35
CA ASP A 11 17.91 7.39 8.49
C ASP A 11 18.94 8.37 9.05
N ARG A 12 20.22 7.98 9.06
CA ARG A 12 21.31 8.87 9.49
C ARG A 12 21.55 10.00 8.49
N ILE A 13 21.47 9.72 7.19
CA ILE A 13 21.59 10.72 6.13
C ILE A 13 20.39 11.68 6.16
N LEU A 14 19.16 11.18 6.32
CA LEU A 14 17.96 12.00 6.49
C LEU A 14 18.07 12.92 7.71
N LYS A 15 18.50 12.38 8.87
CA LYS A 15 18.75 13.18 10.08
C LYS A 15 19.86 14.21 9.90
N LEU A 16 20.89 13.91 9.11
CA LEU A 16 21.96 14.87 8.79
C LEU A 16 21.47 15.97 7.84
N MET A 17 20.63 15.63 6.85
CA MET A 17 20.00 16.59 5.93
C MET A 17 18.96 17.48 6.64
N GLU A 18 18.23 16.94 7.62
CA GLU A 18 17.35 17.69 8.52
C GLU A 18 18.14 18.63 9.44
N LYS A 19 19.22 18.15 10.06
CA LYS A 19 20.11 18.97 10.89
C LYS A 19 20.81 20.08 10.10
N ALA A 20 21.07 19.88 8.81
CA ALA A 20 21.61 20.90 7.91
C ALA A 20 20.58 21.97 7.50
N ASN A 21 19.34 21.92 8.01
CA ASN A 21 18.24 22.84 7.68
C ASN A 21 17.84 22.82 6.19
N ILE A 22 18.20 21.76 5.47
CA ILE A 22 17.87 21.54 4.05
C ILE A 22 16.42 21.00 3.91
N CYS A 23 15.87 20.37 4.97
CA CYS A 23 14.52 19.79 4.96
C CYS A 23 13.39 20.68 5.54
N THR A 24 13.69 21.79 6.22
CA THR A 24 12.70 22.45 7.11
C THR A 24 12.42 23.93 6.84
N LYS A 25 12.83 24.47 5.69
CA LYS A 25 12.53 25.87 5.35
C LYS A 25 11.52 25.99 4.21
N GLN A 26 10.24 26.06 4.58
CA GLN A 26 9.31 27.00 3.92
C GLN A 26 9.91 28.40 4.13
N VAL A 27 10.43 29.02 3.08
CA VAL A 27 10.84 30.43 3.12
C VAL A 27 10.10 31.15 2.00
N GLU A 28 9.16 31.99 2.43
CA GLU A 28 8.56 33.04 1.63
C GLU A 28 9.66 33.93 1.03
N PHE A 29 9.67 34.08 -0.29
CA PHE A 29 10.54 35.03 -0.97
C PHE A 29 9.81 36.37 -1.11
N HIS A 30 10.03 37.29 -0.17
CA HIS A 30 9.98 38.72 -0.50
C HIS A 30 11.37 39.16 -0.90
N GLY A 31 11.52 39.53 -2.17
CA GLY A 31 12.78 39.96 -2.75
C GLY A 31 13.34 41.21 -2.06
N LYS A 32 14.61 41.14 -1.67
CA LYS A 32 15.57 42.25 -1.72
C LYS A 32 16.98 41.67 -1.65
N ILE A 33 17.69 41.75 -2.76
CA ILE A 33 19.15 41.62 -2.77
C ILE A 33 19.69 42.83 -2.00
N ALA A 34 20.18 42.61 -0.80
CA ALA A 34 21.04 43.54 -0.10
C ALA A 34 22.37 42.84 0.19
N ALA A 35 23.43 43.37 -0.43
CA ALA A 35 24.78 42.90 -0.24
C ALA A 35 25.29 43.16 1.19
N LYS A 36 26.19 42.25 1.63
CA LYS A 36 27.09 42.27 2.80
C LYS A 36 26.47 41.97 4.17
N SER A 37 26.93 40.87 4.77
CA SER A 37 27.91 40.96 5.87
C SER A 37 28.70 39.66 6.03
N ASN A 38 29.94 39.84 6.45
CA ASN A 38 31.05 38.91 6.48
C ASN A 38 30.96 38.07 7.77
N SER A 39 30.96 36.74 7.68
CA SER A 39 31.43 35.88 8.77
C SER A 39 32.20 34.71 8.17
N GLN A 40 33.52 34.75 8.34
CA GLN A 40 34.41 33.63 8.09
C GLN A 40 34.10 32.52 9.10
N ALA A 41 33.18 31.63 8.75
CA ALA A 41 33.22 30.26 9.24
C ALA A 41 34.10 29.47 8.27
N THR A 42 35.39 29.38 8.56
CA THR A 42 36.35 28.54 7.83
C THR A 42 36.15 27.05 8.17
N GLY A 43 34.93 26.55 8.02
CA GLY A 43 34.68 25.13 7.87
C GLY A 43 34.81 24.81 6.39
N LYS A 44 35.87 24.12 5.97
CA LYS A 44 35.97 23.62 4.58
C LYS A 44 34.68 22.86 4.25
N ASP A 45 34.03 23.22 3.15
CA ASP A 45 32.89 22.46 2.63
C ASP A 45 33.40 21.15 2.01
N ARG A 46 33.63 20.17 2.88
CA ARG A 46 34.15 18.86 2.51
C ARG A 46 33.17 18.04 1.67
N ILE A 47 31.88 18.39 1.70
CA ILE A 47 30.84 17.68 0.93
C ILE A 47 30.90 18.12 -0.53
N SER A 48 31.04 19.44 -0.78
CA SER A 48 31.28 19.94 -2.14
C SER A 48 32.64 19.54 -2.71
N GLU A 49 33.60 19.12 -1.88
CA GLU A 49 34.89 18.57 -2.36
C GLU A 49 34.81 17.08 -2.80
N LEU A 50 33.72 16.36 -2.50
CA LEU A 50 33.58 14.94 -2.87
C LEU A 50 33.46 14.76 -4.38
N PRO A 51 33.98 13.68 -4.99
CA PRO A 51 33.78 13.37 -6.40
C PRO A 51 32.29 13.13 -6.77
N ASP A 52 31.92 13.44 -8.01
CA ASP A 52 30.54 13.28 -8.51
C ASP A 52 30.01 11.85 -8.32
N ALA A 53 30.85 10.84 -8.56
CA ALA A 53 30.48 9.44 -8.35
C ALA A 53 30.07 9.13 -6.90
N VAL A 54 30.74 9.74 -5.92
CA VAL A 54 30.43 9.57 -4.49
C VAL A 54 29.12 10.28 -4.15
N LEU A 55 28.92 11.49 -4.68
CA LEU A 55 27.67 12.23 -4.50
C LEU A 55 26.48 11.50 -5.13
N CYS A 56 26.63 10.98 -6.36
CA CYS A 56 25.63 10.13 -7.01
C CYS A 56 25.30 8.89 -6.16
N HIS A 57 26.32 8.24 -5.60
CA HIS A 57 26.12 7.07 -4.75
C HIS A 57 25.38 7.43 -3.45
N ILE A 58 25.71 8.55 -2.79
CA ILE A 58 24.99 9.04 -1.61
C ILE A 58 23.52 9.31 -1.95
N LEU A 59 23.28 10.02 -3.07
CA LEU A 59 21.93 10.34 -3.52
C LEU A 59 21.12 9.09 -3.93
N SER A 60 21.78 7.99 -4.29
CA SER A 60 21.12 6.73 -4.66
C SER A 60 20.44 6.00 -3.48
N PHE A 61 20.72 6.44 -2.24
CA PHE A 61 20.11 5.90 -1.02
C PHE A 61 18.88 6.68 -0.53
N ILE A 62 18.51 7.78 -1.20
CA ILE A 62 17.37 8.61 -0.81
C ILE A 62 16.32 8.65 -1.93
N PRO A 63 15.03 8.82 -1.59
CA PRO A 63 13.98 8.93 -2.60
C PRO A 63 14.25 10.05 -3.60
N THR A 64 13.84 9.86 -4.86
CA THR A 64 14.15 10.79 -5.97
C THR A 64 13.72 12.22 -5.66
N LYS A 65 12.57 12.39 -4.99
CA LYS A 65 12.06 13.69 -4.51
C LYS A 65 13.08 14.45 -3.66
N TYR A 66 13.79 13.77 -2.76
CA TYR A 66 14.80 14.38 -1.90
C TYR A 66 16.13 14.57 -2.62
N SER A 67 16.50 13.61 -3.48
CA SER A 67 17.68 13.75 -4.35
C SER A 67 17.58 15.03 -5.18
N VAL A 68 16.48 15.21 -5.92
CA VAL A 68 16.22 16.39 -6.75
C VAL A 68 16.22 17.69 -5.95
N ARG A 69 15.73 17.69 -4.69
CA ARG A 69 15.76 18.87 -3.82
C ARG A 69 17.18 19.38 -3.58
N THR A 70 18.18 18.50 -3.59
CA THR A 70 19.59 18.92 -3.44
C THR A 70 20.12 19.74 -4.62
N SER A 71 19.39 19.76 -5.76
CA SER A 71 19.76 20.58 -6.93
C SER A 71 19.81 22.09 -6.64
N ILE A 72 19.19 22.57 -5.55
CA ILE A 72 19.23 23.98 -5.13
C ILE A 72 20.61 24.37 -4.55
N LEU A 73 21.43 23.40 -4.16
CA LEU A 73 22.72 23.65 -3.49
C LEU A 73 23.74 24.24 -4.47
N SER A 74 23.77 23.77 -5.72
CA SER A 74 24.53 24.38 -6.82
C SER A 74 24.19 23.75 -8.17
N THR A 75 24.67 24.35 -9.25
CA THR A 75 24.56 23.82 -10.62
C THR A 75 25.16 22.42 -10.77
N ARG A 76 26.22 22.10 -10.03
CA ARG A 76 26.85 20.78 -10.01
C ARG A 76 25.89 19.72 -9.45
N TRP A 77 25.23 20.01 -8.33
CA TRP A 77 24.26 19.08 -7.74
C TRP A 77 23.07 18.85 -8.64
N LYS A 78 22.61 19.87 -9.37
CA LYS A 78 21.57 19.71 -10.40
C LYS A 78 21.96 18.68 -11.47
N SER A 79 23.22 18.71 -11.94
CA SER A 79 23.74 17.74 -12.90
C SER A 79 23.84 16.32 -12.32
N ILE A 80 24.31 16.21 -11.07
CA ILE A 80 24.45 14.94 -10.35
C ILE A 80 23.08 14.29 -10.15
N CYS A 81 22.05 15.05 -9.76
CA CYS A 81 20.70 14.54 -9.55
C CYS A 81 20.13 13.83 -10.78
N GLY A 82 20.38 14.36 -11.99
CA GLY A 82 19.97 13.74 -13.25
C GLY A 82 20.69 12.43 -13.55
N SER A 83 21.82 12.17 -12.89
CA SER A 83 22.69 11.01 -13.11
C SER A 83 22.53 9.90 -12.06
N VAL A 84 21.65 10.07 -11.08
CA VAL A 84 21.47 9.09 -9.99
C VAL A 84 20.84 7.81 -10.53
N PRO A 85 21.47 6.64 -10.42
CA PRO A 85 20.99 5.41 -11.08
C PRO A 85 19.73 4.80 -10.44
N ASN A 86 19.42 5.16 -9.19
CA ASN A 86 18.25 4.68 -8.47
C ASN A 86 17.15 5.73 -8.50
N LEU A 87 16.03 5.39 -9.13
CA LEU A 87 14.82 6.20 -9.16
C LEU A 87 13.78 5.57 -8.25
N ASP A 88 13.43 6.28 -7.19
CA ASP A 88 12.40 5.90 -6.23
C ASP A 88 11.29 6.96 -6.20
N PHE A 89 10.11 6.56 -6.72
CA PHE A 89 8.91 7.35 -6.81
C PHE A 89 7.83 6.75 -5.91
N GLU A 90 7.61 7.38 -4.76
CA GLU A 90 6.59 6.97 -3.79
C GLU A 90 5.56 8.08 -3.61
N PHE A 91 4.29 7.73 -3.79
CA PHE A 91 3.16 8.58 -3.48
C PHE A 91 2.67 8.28 -2.05
N GLU A 92 3.09 9.12 -1.09
CA GLU A 92 2.92 8.97 0.38
C GLU A 92 1.47 8.76 0.88
N GLN A 93 0.43 8.91 0.05
CA GLN A 93 -0.97 8.86 0.50
C GLN A 93 -1.71 7.64 -0.03
N MET A 94 -1.34 6.50 0.53
CA MET A 94 -1.96 5.18 0.32
C MET A 94 -3.23 5.03 1.16
N SER A 95 -4.17 5.99 1.09
CA SER A 95 -5.43 5.92 1.83
C SER A 95 -6.53 5.29 0.99
N THR A 96 -7.28 4.35 1.56
CA THR A 96 -8.41 3.63 0.92
C THR A 96 -9.60 4.51 0.55
N THR A 97 -9.57 5.82 0.84
CA THR A 97 -10.63 6.77 0.52
C THR A 97 -10.06 7.99 -0.20
N TRP A 98 -10.31 8.07 -1.49
CA TRP A 98 -9.92 9.25 -2.28
C TRP A 98 -10.76 10.44 -1.89
N LYS A 99 -10.09 11.47 -1.37
CA LYS A 99 -10.68 12.78 -1.13
C LYS A 99 -10.21 13.74 -2.21
N GLU A 100 -11.12 14.60 -2.68
CA GLU A 100 -10.89 15.56 -3.76
C GLU A 100 -9.69 16.49 -3.49
N GLU A 101 -9.36 16.74 -2.21
CA GLU A 101 -8.22 17.56 -1.77
C GLU A 101 -6.86 17.01 -2.22
N TYR A 102 -6.76 15.72 -2.56
CA TYR A 102 -5.49 15.07 -2.95
C TYR A 102 -5.18 15.11 -4.45
N MET A 103 -6.10 15.63 -5.27
CA MET A 103 -5.97 15.71 -6.73
C MET A 103 -4.75 16.50 -7.20
N SER A 104 -4.44 17.62 -6.54
CA SER A 104 -3.31 18.48 -6.92
C SER A 104 -1.95 17.80 -6.67
N ASN A 105 -1.82 17.10 -5.53
CA ASN A 105 -0.65 16.32 -5.19
C ASN A 105 -0.47 15.12 -6.14
N TYR A 106 -1.57 14.47 -6.50
CA TYR A 106 -1.58 13.38 -7.48
C TYR A 106 -1.03 13.81 -8.84
N VAL A 107 -1.59 14.88 -9.42
CA VAL A 107 -1.12 15.40 -10.73
C VAL A 107 0.32 15.87 -10.64
N GLY A 108 0.70 16.55 -9.54
CA GLY A 108 2.07 16.99 -9.30
C GLY A 108 3.07 15.83 -9.26
N PHE A 109 2.70 14.70 -8.64
CA PHE A 109 3.52 13.48 -8.63
C PHE A 109 3.70 12.93 -10.04
N PHE A 110 2.62 12.75 -10.81
CA PHE A 110 2.70 12.23 -12.16
C PHE A 110 3.54 13.15 -13.08
N MET A 111 3.42 14.47 -12.96
CA MET A 111 4.25 15.42 -13.70
C MET A 111 5.72 15.34 -13.29
N PHE A 112 5.99 15.12 -12.00
CA PHE A 112 7.35 14.93 -11.50
C PHE A 112 8.02 13.69 -12.09
N VAL A 113 7.31 12.56 -12.18
CA VAL A 113 7.84 11.32 -12.80
C VAL A 113 8.16 11.55 -14.28
N ASP A 114 7.25 12.14 -15.05
CA ASP A 114 7.50 12.50 -16.45
C ASP A 114 8.74 13.37 -16.60
N TRP A 115 8.84 14.41 -15.78
CA TRP A 115 9.93 15.36 -15.86
C TRP A 115 11.28 14.70 -15.59
N ILE A 116 11.39 13.87 -14.53
CA ILE A 116 12.64 13.16 -14.22
C ILE A 116 13.02 12.18 -15.32
N LEU A 117 12.06 11.44 -15.86
CA LEU A 117 12.34 10.52 -16.97
C LEU A 117 12.73 11.28 -18.25
N SER A 118 12.17 12.46 -18.49
CA SER A 118 12.52 13.29 -19.65
C SER A 118 13.91 13.93 -19.56
N LEU A 119 14.45 14.10 -18.35
CA LEU A 119 15.78 14.67 -18.12
C LEU A 119 16.92 13.66 -18.29
N ARG A 120 16.60 12.39 -18.49
CA ARG A 120 17.59 11.32 -18.52
C ARG A 120 18.09 11.08 -19.94
N ASP A 121 19.22 11.69 -20.27
CA ASP A 121 19.92 11.44 -21.54
C ASP A 121 20.78 10.17 -21.45
N SER A 122 20.35 9.07 -22.08
CA SER A 122 21.09 7.80 -22.28
C SER A 122 21.64 7.04 -21.07
N LEU A 123 21.51 7.56 -19.84
CA LEU A 123 22.06 6.91 -18.64
C LEU A 123 21.23 5.72 -18.18
N ASP A 124 21.92 4.62 -17.87
CA ASP A 124 21.29 3.41 -17.33
C ASP A 124 20.62 3.68 -15.97
N ILE A 125 19.47 3.05 -15.78
CA ILE A 125 18.75 2.99 -14.51
C ILE A 125 19.14 1.68 -13.85
N GLN A 126 19.63 1.73 -12.61
CA GLN A 126 19.90 0.49 -11.87
C GLN A 126 18.60 -0.01 -11.22
N LYS A 127 17.86 0.90 -10.57
CA LYS A 127 16.62 0.59 -9.87
C LYS A 127 15.53 1.59 -10.24
N PHE A 128 14.36 1.09 -10.62
CA PHE A 128 13.16 1.89 -10.84
C PHE A 128 12.06 1.40 -9.90
N ARG A 129 11.69 2.22 -8.92
CA ARG A 129 10.59 1.97 -7.99
C ARG A 129 9.46 2.96 -8.24
N LEU A 130 8.26 2.45 -8.52
CA LEU A 130 7.04 3.23 -8.71
C LEU A 130 5.95 2.69 -7.79
N HIS A 131 5.68 3.43 -6.73
CA HIS A 131 4.67 3.14 -5.71
C HIS A 131 3.61 4.22 -5.77
N CYS A 132 2.48 3.94 -6.42
CA CYS A 132 1.43 4.92 -6.60
C CYS A 132 0.04 4.30 -6.71
N TYR A 133 -0.95 5.14 -6.41
CA TYR A 133 -2.30 4.90 -6.91
C TYR A 133 -2.43 5.45 -8.32
N CYS A 134 -3.31 4.86 -9.12
CA CYS A 134 -3.55 5.30 -10.49
C CYS A 134 -5.04 5.22 -10.86
N ARG A 135 -5.42 6.01 -11.86
CA ARG A 135 -6.70 5.86 -12.55
C ARG A 135 -6.52 5.11 -13.86
N VAL A 136 -7.64 4.70 -14.46
CA VAL A 136 -7.65 4.02 -15.76
C VAL A 136 -7.01 4.89 -16.84
N GLU A 137 -7.19 6.21 -16.78
CA GLU A 137 -6.62 7.15 -17.75
C GLU A 137 -5.09 7.21 -17.69
N ASP A 138 -4.49 6.81 -16.57
CA ASP A 138 -3.06 6.90 -16.33
C ASP A 138 -2.29 5.64 -16.77
N PHE A 139 -2.98 4.55 -17.13
CA PHE A 139 -2.35 3.28 -17.51
C PHE A 139 -1.35 3.44 -18.66
N SER A 140 -1.73 4.19 -19.70
CA SER A 140 -0.85 4.44 -20.86
C SER A 140 0.44 5.16 -20.46
N ARG A 141 0.36 6.05 -19.46
CA ARG A 141 1.49 6.82 -18.94
C ARG A 141 2.41 5.94 -18.10
N ILE A 142 1.84 5.09 -17.23
CA ILE A 142 2.59 4.11 -16.44
C ILE A 142 3.31 3.11 -17.33
N VAL A 143 2.62 2.58 -18.35
CA VAL A 143 3.23 1.74 -19.40
C VAL A 143 4.39 2.46 -20.08
N GLY A 144 4.22 3.75 -20.39
CA GLY A 144 5.28 4.60 -20.94
C GLY A 144 6.50 4.71 -20.02
N TRP A 145 6.30 4.87 -18.71
CA TRP A 145 7.37 4.92 -17.72
C TRP A 145 8.13 3.60 -17.60
N ILE A 146 7.40 2.48 -17.54
CA ILE A 146 7.98 1.13 -17.50
C ILE A 146 8.82 0.89 -18.76
N CYS A 147 8.29 1.19 -19.95
CA CYS A 147 9.02 1.08 -21.20
C CYS A 147 10.27 1.96 -21.22
N THR A 148 10.19 3.16 -20.64
CA THR A 148 11.33 4.07 -20.54
C THR A 148 12.40 3.49 -19.64
N ALA A 149 12.04 2.98 -18.46
CA ALA A 149 12.99 2.33 -17.55
C ALA A 149 13.73 1.18 -18.24
N LEU A 150 13.03 0.35 -19.00
CA LEU A 150 13.61 -0.76 -19.77
C LEU A 150 14.55 -0.30 -20.89
N ARG A 151 14.22 0.79 -21.60
CA ARG A 151 15.11 1.39 -22.60
C ARG A 151 16.43 1.88 -21.99
N HIS A 152 16.41 2.20 -20.70
CA HIS A 152 17.58 2.56 -19.91
C HIS A 152 18.12 1.37 -19.10
N ASN A 153 17.98 0.15 -19.61
CA ASN A 153 18.64 -1.05 -19.09
C ASN A 153 18.37 -1.34 -17.59
N VAL A 154 17.14 -1.08 -17.12
CA VAL A 154 16.76 -1.31 -15.72
C VAL A 154 17.11 -2.73 -15.25
N VAL A 155 17.72 -2.81 -14.06
CA VAL A 155 18.12 -4.07 -13.42
C VAL A 155 17.11 -4.52 -12.36
N GLU A 156 16.59 -3.57 -11.57
CA GLU A 156 15.52 -3.81 -10.59
C GLU A 156 14.30 -2.95 -10.91
N LEU A 157 13.16 -3.61 -11.16
CA LEU A 157 11.87 -2.98 -11.40
C LEU A 157 10.92 -3.32 -10.25
N ASP A 158 10.48 -2.31 -9.51
CA ASP A 158 9.60 -2.44 -8.34
C ASP A 158 8.34 -1.60 -8.54
N LEU A 159 7.22 -2.28 -8.81
CA LEU A 159 5.93 -1.70 -9.14
C LEU A 159 4.92 -2.02 -8.04
N CYS A 160 4.41 -0.99 -7.37
CA CYS A 160 3.31 -1.08 -6.42
C CYS A 160 2.21 -0.12 -6.91
N VAL A 161 1.30 -0.64 -7.73
CA VAL A 161 0.36 0.18 -8.52
C VAL A 161 -1.06 -0.26 -8.22
N TYR A 162 -1.85 0.59 -7.58
CA TYR A 162 -3.22 0.26 -7.18
C TYR A 162 -4.27 1.20 -7.80
N SER A 163 -5.42 0.65 -8.14
CA SER A 163 -6.60 1.38 -8.62
C SER A 163 -7.78 1.20 -7.67
N ASP A 164 -8.65 2.21 -7.58
CA ASP A 164 -9.69 2.30 -6.54
C ASP A 164 -10.93 1.48 -6.77
N ASN A 165 -11.22 1.18 -8.04
CA ASN A 165 -12.44 0.47 -8.33
C ASN A 165 -12.14 -1.02 -8.36
N VAL A 166 -12.87 -1.76 -7.53
CA VAL A 166 -12.92 -3.23 -7.48
C VAL A 166 -13.36 -3.86 -8.83
N VAL A 167 -13.78 -3.03 -9.80
CA VAL A 167 -14.18 -3.42 -11.16
C VAL A 167 -13.46 -2.56 -12.21
N CYS A 168 -12.22 -2.16 -11.94
CA CYS A 168 -11.42 -1.42 -12.92
C CYS A 168 -10.97 -2.35 -14.04
N PRO A 169 -10.91 -1.87 -15.30
CA PRO A 169 -10.15 -2.57 -16.34
C PRO A 169 -8.70 -2.72 -15.88
N THR A 170 -8.07 -3.81 -16.27
CA THR A 170 -6.64 -4.06 -16.09
C THR A 170 -5.88 -3.61 -17.33
N PHE A 171 -4.56 -3.49 -17.22
CA PHE A 171 -3.67 -3.36 -18.36
C PHE A 171 -2.59 -4.42 -18.31
N GLU A 172 -2.18 -4.89 -19.49
CA GLU A 172 -1.14 -5.91 -19.60
C GLU A 172 0.22 -5.31 -19.28
N LEU A 173 1.02 -6.08 -18.52
CA LEU A 173 2.43 -5.78 -18.33
C LEU A 173 3.11 -5.69 -19.72
N PRO A 174 3.89 -4.65 -20.02
CA PRO A 174 4.43 -4.46 -21.37
C PRO A 174 5.32 -5.62 -21.82
N GLN A 175 5.16 -6.05 -23.08
CA GLN A 175 5.92 -7.17 -23.67
C GLN A 175 7.44 -7.00 -23.57
N CYS A 176 7.95 -5.77 -23.59
CA CYS A 176 9.38 -5.48 -23.42
C CYS A 176 9.93 -5.86 -22.04
N VAL A 177 9.09 -5.97 -21.00
CA VAL A 177 9.50 -6.44 -19.66
C VAL A 177 9.96 -7.90 -19.75
N PHE A 178 9.18 -8.73 -20.42
CA PHE A 178 9.46 -10.17 -20.61
C PHE A 178 10.71 -10.41 -21.45
N MET A 179 11.04 -9.51 -22.38
CA MET A 179 12.20 -9.67 -23.28
C MET A 179 13.48 -9.01 -22.74
N SER A 180 13.45 -8.45 -21.53
CA SER A 180 14.58 -7.72 -20.96
C SER A 180 15.75 -8.63 -20.62
N LYS A 181 16.95 -8.26 -21.11
CA LYS A 181 18.23 -8.96 -20.80
C LYS A 181 18.96 -8.38 -19.60
N THR A 182 18.48 -7.27 -19.06
CA THR A 182 19.12 -6.55 -17.95
C THR A 182 18.36 -6.72 -16.64
N LEU A 183 17.06 -7.05 -16.73
CA LEU A 183 16.17 -7.17 -15.58
C LEU A 183 16.50 -8.44 -14.77
N VAL A 184 16.98 -8.23 -13.54
CA VAL A 184 17.35 -9.29 -12.59
C VAL A 184 16.31 -9.43 -11.49
N VAL A 185 15.67 -8.32 -11.10
CA VAL A 185 14.68 -8.26 -10.01
C VAL A 185 13.40 -7.63 -10.54
N LEU A 186 12.29 -8.34 -10.42
CA LEU A 186 10.96 -7.84 -10.76
C LEU A 186 10.04 -7.98 -9.55
N LYS A 187 9.48 -6.87 -9.08
CA LYS A 187 8.46 -6.85 -8.03
C LYS A 187 7.21 -6.17 -8.59
N VAL A 188 6.08 -6.85 -8.53
CA VAL A 188 4.80 -6.34 -9.05
C VAL A 188 3.70 -6.63 -8.04
N LYS A 189 3.23 -5.58 -7.35
CA LYS A 189 2.11 -5.61 -6.42
C LYS A 189 1.02 -4.69 -6.95
N SER A 190 -0.01 -5.28 -7.56
CA SER A 190 -1.04 -4.50 -8.25
C SER A 190 -2.35 -5.26 -8.36
N ASN A 191 -3.46 -4.53 -8.31
CA ASN A 191 -4.81 -5.02 -8.62
C ASN A 191 -5.28 -4.64 -10.04
N CYS A 192 -4.40 -4.03 -10.86
CA CYS A 192 -4.74 -3.54 -12.19
C CYS A 192 -3.74 -3.92 -13.28
N ILE A 193 -2.69 -4.69 -12.96
CA ILE A 193 -1.71 -5.23 -13.92
C ILE A 193 -1.99 -6.71 -14.15
N THR A 194 -2.15 -7.12 -15.41
CA THR A 194 -2.24 -8.53 -15.80
C THR A 194 -0.96 -9.02 -16.47
N TYR A 195 -0.73 -10.32 -16.41
CA TYR A 195 0.43 -10.98 -17.00
C TYR A 195 0.00 -11.75 -18.25
N ALA A 196 0.57 -11.40 -19.40
CA ALA A 196 0.37 -12.12 -20.67
C ALA A 196 1.75 -12.48 -21.24
N PRO A 197 2.46 -13.46 -20.65
CA PRO A 197 3.79 -13.84 -21.10
C PRO A 197 3.75 -14.46 -22.51
N PRO A 198 4.75 -14.19 -23.36
CA PRO A 198 4.99 -14.97 -24.58
C PRO A 198 5.13 -16.47 -24.31
N THR A 199 4.79 -17.30 -25.30
CA THR A 199 4.75 -18.77 -25.20
C THR A 199 6.10 -19.42 -24.85
N SER A 200 7.23 -18.75 -25.05
CA SER A 200 8.54 -19.21 -24.56
C SER A 200 9.59 -18.08 -24.56
N GLY A 201 10.66 -18.26 -23.76
CA GLY A 201 11.87 -17.43 -23.85
C GLY A 201 11.80 -16.07 -23.14
N CYS A 202 10.96 -15.95 -22.11
CA CYS A 202 10.87 -14.73 -21.31
C CYS A 202 11.99 -14.68 -20.25
N PHE A 203 12.24 -13.49 -19.72
CA PHE A 203 13.04 -13.25 -18.52
C PHE A 203 14.42 -13.95 -18.51
N PRO A 204 15.27 -13.74 -19.53
CA PRO A 204 16.55 -14.45 -19.67
C PRO A 204 17.55 -14.19 -18.53
N SER A 205 17.34 -13.18 -17.68
CA SER A 205 18.25 -12.80 -16.60
C SER A 205 17.58 -12.62 -15.25
N LEU A 206 16.27 -12.92 -15.15
CA LEU A 206 15.49 -12.68 -13.95
C LEU A 206 15.78 -13.74 -12.89
N LYS A 207 16.29 -13.30 -11.74
CA LYS A 207 16.64 -14.16 -10.60
C LYS A 207 15.68 -14.03 -9.43
N PHE A 208 15.03 -12.88 -9.29
CA PHE A 208 14.09 -12.59 -8.21
C PHE A 208 12.76 -12.11 -8.78
N LEU A 209 11.67 -12.76 -8.38
CA LEU A 209 10.31 -12.38 -8.75
C LEU A 209 9.45 -12.28 -7.50
N ASP A 210 8.82 -11.13 -7.26
CA ASP A 210 7.81 -10.93 -6.20
C ASP A 210 6.52 -10.45 -6.84
N VAL A 211 5.48 -11.28 -6.81
CA VAL A 211 4.21 -11.00 -7.51
C VAL A 211 3.04 -11.08 -6.57
N LYS A 212 2.14 -10.10 -6.70
CA LYS A 212 0.78 -10.21 -6.17
C LYS A 212 -0.15 -10.80 -7.23
N VAL A 213 -0.99 -11.74 -6.80
CA VAL A 213 -1.97 -12.45 -7.63
C VAL A 213 -3.34 -12.29 -6.99
N ASP A 214 -4.19 -11.45 -7.57
CA ASP A 214 -5.55 -11.26 -7.10
C ASP A 214 -6.50 -12.11 -7.96
N TYR A 215 -7.20 -13.05 -7.34
CA TYR A 215 -8.23 -13.89 -7.97
C TYR A 215 -7.74 -14.62 -9.23
N PRO A 216 -6.80 -15.58 -9.10
CA PRO A 216 -6.31 -16.32 -10.26
C PRO A 216 -7.45 -17.12 -10.91
N GLU A 217 -7.93 -16.71 -12.07
CA GLU A 217 -9.02 -17.41 -12.79
C GLU A 217 -8.49 -18.48 -13.79
N ASP A 218 -7.22 -18.38 -14.23
CA ASP A 218 -6.61 -19.19 -15.30
C ASP A 218 -5.14 -19.58 -15.00
N ASP A 219 -4.62 -20.58 -15.73
CA ASP A 219 -3.22 -21.08 -15.69
C ASP A 219 -2.14 -20.05 -16.08
N SER A 220 -2.53 -18.85 -16.54
CA SER A 220 -1.64 -17.78 -17.02
C SER A 220 -0.51 -17.40 -16.05
N VAL A 221 -0.75 -17.49 -14.74
CA VAL A 221 0.25 -17.21 -13.70
C VAL A 221 1.24 -18.37 -13.58
N GLY A 222 0.80 -19.62 -13.75
CA GLY A 222 1.69 -20.77 -13.80
C GLY A 222 2.60 -20.75 -15.04
N GLU A 223 2.06 -20.33 -16.18
CA GLU A 223 2.81 -20.13 -17.42
C GLU A 223 3.92 -19.07 -17.27
N LEU A 224 3.68 -18.03 -16.48
CA LEU A 224 4.68 -16.99 -16.18
C LEU A 224 5.95 -17.56 -15.55
N PHE A 225 5.80 -18.45 -14.55
CA PHE A 225 6.93 -19.01 -13.82
C PHE A 225 7.73 -20.01 -14.66
N ALA A 226 7.03 -20.83 -15.45
CA ALA A 226 7.65 -21.77 -16.38
C ALA A 226 8.51 -21.07 -17.44
N CYS A 227 8.17 -19.82 -17.78
CA CYS A 227 8.90 -18.99 -18.72
C CYS A 227 10.17 -18.34 -18.15
N CYS A 228 10.55 -18.54 -16.88
CA CYS A 228 11.72 -17.92 -16.24
C CYS A 228 12.87 -18.93 -16.06
N PRO A 229 13.87 -18.99 -16.98
CA PRO A 229 14.86 -20.07 -17.00
C PRO A 229 15.91 -20.02 -15.87
N VAL A 230 16.13 -18.85 -15.26
CA VAL A 230 17.21 -18.62 -14.28
C VAL A 230 16.69 -18.10 -12.93
N LEU A 231 15.40 -18.31 -12.65
CA LEU A 231 14.74 -17.83 -11.44
C LEU A 231 15.27 -18.56 -10.21
N GLU A 232 15.82 -17.82 -9.25
CA GLU A 232 16.41 -18.37 -8.02
C GLU A 232 15.52 -18.12 -6.78
N ASP A 233 14.71 -17.06 -6.78
CA ASP A 233 13.90 -16.60 -5.65
C ASP A 233 12.51 -16.12 -6.12
N LEU A 234 11.45 -16.73 -5.58
CA LEU A 234 10.06 -16.45 -5.94
C LEU A 234 9.24 -16.15 -4.68
N SER A 235 8.57 -15.01 -4.68
CA SER A 235 7.61 -14.58 -3.67
C SER A 235 6.24 -14.37 -4.32
N ILE A 236 5.22 -14.99 -3.74
CA ILE A 236 3.83 -14.94 -4.23
C ILE A 236 2.96 -14.47 -3.07
N ASP A 237 2.20 -13.41 -3.30
CA ASP A 237 1.17 -12.88 -2.41
C ASP A 237 -0.18 -13.00 -3.12
N ALA A 238 -1.02 -13.95 -2.71
CA ALA A 238 -2.23 -14.31 -3.42
C ALA A 238 -3.47 -14.00 -2.59
N THR A 239 -4.39 -13.23 -3.18
CA THR A 239 -5.73 -12.99 -2.63
C THR A 239 -6.71 -13.90 -3.36
N ILE A 240 -7.43 -14.74 -2.62
CA ILE A 240 -8.32 -15.75 -3.18
C ILE A 240 -9.79 -15.41 -2.90
N ARG A 241 -10.65 -15.64 -3.91
CA ARG A 241 -12.10 -15.40 -3.84
C ARG A 241 -12.87 -16.68 -4.11
N ASP A 242 -14.07 -16.68 -3.56
CA ASP A 242 -15.10 -17.70 -3.70
C ASP A 242 -15.58 -17.87 -5.15
N ALA A 243 -14.96 -18.80 -5.90
CA ALA A 243 -15.52 -19.48 -7.08
C ALA A 243 -14.49 -20.43 -7.72
N LEU A 244 -14.88 -21.70 -7.88
CA LEU A 244 -14.23 -22.78 -8.66
C LEU A 244 -12.92 -23.36 -8.09
N ILE A 245 -12.77 -24.68 -8.28
CA ILE A 245 -11.53 -25.42 -8.01
C ILE A 245 -10.47 -24.88 -8.97
N LEU A 246 -9.41 -24.29 -8.43
CA LEU A 246 -8.32 -23.70 -9.19
C LEU A 246 -7.03 -24.44 -8.86
N SER A 247 -6.34 -24.92 -9.90
CA SER A 247 -5.02 -25.52 -9.78
C SER A 247 -3.94 -24.46 -9.97
N PHE A 248 -3.11 -24.24 -8.97
CA PHE A 248 -1.98 -23.32 -9.02
C PHE A 248 -0.68 -24.10 -9.19
N LYS A 249 -0.03 -23.95 -10.35
CA LYS A 249 1.21 -24.67 -10.65
C LYS A 249 2.43 -23.76 -10.60
N VAL A 250 3.40 -24.11 -9.77
CA VAL A 250 4.72 -23.49 -9.72
C VAL A 250 5.74 -24.45 -10.33
N SER A 251 6.25 -24.12 -11.51
CA SER A 251 7.28 -24.91 -12.20
C SER A 251 8.50 -24.05 -12.47
N ALA A 252 9.56 -24.22 -11.69
CA ALA A 252 10.78 -23.43 -11.80
C ALA A 252 12.02 -24.28 -11.44
N PRO A 253 12.81 -24.76 -12.45
CA PRO A 253 13.84 -25.76 -12.23
C PRO A 253 15.06 -25.26 -11.43
N GLU A 254 15.37 -23.96 -11.52
CA GLU A 254 16.52 -23.33 -10.85
C GLU A 254 16.17 -22.68 -9.50
N LEU A 255 14.91 -22.82 -9.06
CA LEU A 255 14.40 -22.13 -7.89
C LEU A 255 15.02 -22.67 -6.60
N LYS A 256 15.57 -21.78 -5.78
CA LYS A 256 16.18 -22.09 -4.47
C LYS A 256 15.34 -21.62 -3.30
N ARG A 257 14.52 -20.57 -3.50
CA ARG A 257 13.66 -19.99 -2.46
C ARG A 257 12.26 -19.77 -2.99
N LEU A 258 11.27 -20.27 -2.26
CA LEU A 258 9.86 -20.05 -2.52
C LEU A 258 9.17 -19.53 -1.27
N ARG A 259 8.53 -18.37 -1.40
CA ARG A 259 7.64 -17.79 -0.39
C ARG A 259 6.25 -17.68 -0.98
N MET A 260 5.26 -18.23 -0.30
CA MET A 260 3.86 -18.15 -0.71
C MET A 260 3.03 -17.66 0.46
N THR A 261 2.23 -16.63 0.22
CA THR A 261 1.28 -16.09 1.18
C THR A 261 -0.10 -16.11 0.54
N PHE A 262 -1.05 -16.80 1.16
CA PHE A 262 -2.42 -16.93 0.67
C PHE A 262 -3.39 -16.34 1.67
N PHE A 263 -4.24 -15.43 1.20
CA PHE A 263 -5.29 -14.78 2.00
C PHE A 263 -6.65 -14.95 1.33
N SER A 264 -7.67 -15.31 2.09
CA SER A 264 -9.06 -15.39 1.63
C SER A 264 -9.83 -14.11 1.92
N ASP A 265 -10.56 -13.60 0.93
CA ASP A 265 -11.32 -12.33 1.03
C ASP A 265 -12.67 -12.46 1.76
N ILE A 266 -13.22 -13.68 1.95
CA ILE A 266 -14.57 -13.89 2.51
C ILE A 266 -14.63 -15.10 3.46
N ILE A 267 -15.00 -14.82 4.72
CA ILE A 267 -15.34 -15.80 5.76
C ILE A 267 -16.82 -16.19 5.62
N VAL A 268 -17.17 -17.17 4.79
CA VAL A 268 -18.50 -17.83 4.88
C VAL A 268 -18.40 -19.32 4.56
N GLY A 269 -18.15 -20.13 5.59
CA GLY A 269 -18.84 -21.41 5.81
C GLY A 269 -18.65 -22.58 4.82
N LYS A 270 -17.64 -22.58 3.95
CA LYS A 270 -17.26 -23.75 3.14
C LYS A 270 -15.74 -23.91 3.05
N ASP A 271 -15.28 -25.15 3.10
CA ASP A 271 -13.90 -25.53 2.77
C ASP A 271 -13.58 -25.13 1.33
N PHE A 272 -12.62 -24.22 1.19
CA PHE A 272 -12.08 -23.84 -0.11
C PHE A 272 -10.98 -24.83 -0.48
N MET A 273 -11.11 -25.48 -1.65
CA MET A 273 -10.10 -26.39 -2.17
C MET A 273 -9.31 -25.73 -3.29
N TYR A 274 -8.02 -25.52 -3.05
CA TYR A 274 -7.05 -25.10 -4.05
C TYR A 274 -5.97 -26.17 -4.16
N ASP A 275 -5.67 -26.59 -5.39
CA ASP A 275 -4.62 -27.56 -5.66
C ASP A 275 -3.33 -26.80 -5.98
N ILE A 276 -2.33 -26.87 -5.10
CA ILE A 276 -1.03 -26.24 -5.30
C ILE A 276 -0.02 -27.32 -5.70
N SER A 277 0.42 -27.27 -6.96
CA SER A 277 1.48 -28.14 -7.48
C SER A 277 2.80 -27.40 -7.54
N ILE A 278 3.85 -27.94 -6.91
CA ILE A 278 5.19 -27.33 -6.88
C ILE A 278 6.20 -28.30 -7.46
N ASN A 279 6.82 -27.92 -8.57
CA ASN A 279 7.93 -28.61 -9.20
C ASN A 279 9.17 -27.70 -9.21
N ALA A 280 10.03 -27.91 -8.22
CA ALA A 280 11.24 -27.13 -7.99
C ALA A 280 12.34 -28.03 -7.38
N PRO A 281 13.08 -28.80 -8.20
CA PRO A 281 14.02 -29.82 -7.71
C PRO A 281 15.21 -29.27 -6.92
N LYS A 282 15.56 -27.99 -7.12
CA LYS A 282 16.68 -27.30 -6.43
C LYS A 282 16.22 -26.45 -5.24
N LEU A 283 14.97 -26.61 -4.80
CA LEU A 283 14.41 -25.78 -3.73
C LEU A 283 15.09 -26.06 -2.39
N GLU A 284 15.73 -25.04 -1.82
CA GLU A 284 16.44 -25.12 -0.53
C GLU A 284 15.61 -24.54 0.62
N ASN A 285 14.77 -23.55 0.34
CA ASN A 285 13.93 -22.88 1.34
C ASN A 285 12.49 -22.73 0.87
N LEU A 286 11.55 -23.16 1.69
CA LEU A 286 10.11 -23.07 1.44
C LEU A 286 9.43 -22.37 2.64
N ASP A 287 8.71 -21.30 2.35
CA ASP A 287 7.96 -20.51 3.33
C ASP A 287 6.50 -20.40 2.87
N ILE A 288 5.59 -21.00 3.63
CA ILE A 288 4.17 -21.07 3.33
C ILE A 288 3.41 -20.39 4.45
N LYS A 289 2.61 -19.38 4.10
CA LYS A 289 1.69 -18.72 5.00
C LYS A 289 0.29 -18.74 4.40
N GLN A 290 -0.70 -19.22 5.13
CA GLN A 290 -2.08 -19.32 4.62
C GLN A 290 -3.09 -19.21 5.76
N ASP A 291 -4.25 -18.65 5.48
CA ASP A 291 -5.42 -18.82 6.35
C ASP A 291 -6.07 -20.19 6.08
N SER A 292 -6.37 -20.50 4.83
CA SER A 292 -7.05 -21.74 4.45
C SER A 292 -6.07 -22.79 3.92
N LEU A 293 -6.14 -24.00 4.45
CA LEU A 293 -5.29 -25.13 4.10
C LEU A 293 -5.63 -25.69 2.71
N SER A 294 -4.73 -25.42 1.77
CA SER A 294 -4.79 -25.92 0.39
C SER A 294 -4.36 -27.39 0.28
N VAL A 295 -4.72 -28.03 -0.83
CA VAL A 295 -4.19 -29.36 -1.20
C VAL A 295 -2.83 -29.16 -1.86
N TYR A 296 -1.81 -29.87 -1.40
CA TYR A 296 -0.45 -29.73 -1.91
C TYR A 296 0.02 -30.97 -2.67
N LEU A 297 0.62 -30.75 -3.84
CA LEU A 297 1.29 -31.75 -4.65
C LEU A 297 2.74 -31.33 -4.87
N PHE A 298 3.64 -31.92 -4.10
CA PHE A 298 5.07 -31.62 -4.18
C PHE A 298 5.79 -32.59 -5.10
N GLU A 299 6.31 -32.08 -6.22
CA GLU A 299 7.15 -32.82 -7.14
C GLU A 299 8.63 -32.55 -6.79
N ASN A 300 9.27 -33.52 -6.11
CA ASN A 300 10.72 -33.58 -5.87
C ASN A 300 11.30 -32.47 -4.94
N LEU A 301 11.11 -32.62 -3.62
CA LEU A 301 11.61 -31.71 -2.58
C LEU A 301 12.89 -32.18 -1.85
N ASN A 302 13.68 -33.07 -2.47
CA ASN A 302 14.84 -33.68 -1.80
C ASN A 302 15.95 -32.69 -1.41
N SER A 303 15.97 -31.50 -2.00
CA SER A 303 16.96 -30.46 -1.74
C SER A 303 16.58 -29.52 -0.58
N LEU A 304 15.39 -29.68 0.02
CA LEU A 304 14.85 -28.73 0.99
C LEU A 304 15.63 -28.77 2.31
N VAL A 305 16.21 -27.64 2.70
CA VAL A 305 17.02 -27.50 3.93
C VAL A 305 16.25 -26.79 5.03
N LYS A 306 15.42 -25.81 4.65
CA LYS A 306 14.70 -24.95 5.59
C LYS A 306 13.23 -24.81 5.22
N GLY A 307 12.37 -24.99 6.21
CA GLY A 307 10.92 -24.84 6.10
C GLY A 307 10.35 -23.76 7.02
N SER A 308 9.29 -23.12 6.59
CA SER A 308 8.44 -22.25 7.40
C SER A 308 6.98 -22.48 7.02
N VAL A 309 6.14 -22.76 8.01
CA VAL A 309 4.70 -22.98 7.84
C VAL A 309 3.96 -22.11 8.86
N ASP A 310 3.10 -21.22 8.38
CA ASP A 310 2.26 -20.31 9.18
C ASP A 310 0.78 -20.45 8.78
N LEU A 311 0.05 -21.27 9.53
CA LEU A 311 -1.38 -21.49 9.42
C LEU A 311 -2.09 -20.65 10.48
N TYR A 312 -2.56 -19.45 10.10
CA TYR A 312 -3.07 -18.47 11.08
C TYR A 312 -4.61 -18.42 11.19
N TYR A 313 -5.34 -19.35 10.55
CA TYR A 313 -6.79 -19.42 10.71
C TYR A 313 -7.22 -20.33 11.87
N HIS A 314 -8.29 -19.92 12.56
CA HIS A 314 -8.88 -20.65 13.66
C HIS A 314 -9.88 -21.70 13.19
N TYR A 315 -9.40 -22.88 12.82
CA TYR A 315 -10.24 -23.99 12.37
C TYR A 315 -11.16 -24.64 13.43
N GLY A 316 -11.30 -24.06 14.63
CA GLY A 316 -11.80 -24.74 15.82
C GLY A 316 -13.07 -25.59 15.69
N GLN A 317 -14.03 -25.23 14.82
CA GLN A 317 -15.28 -25.99 14.60
C GLN A 317 -15.39 -26.64 13.20
N PHE A 318 -14.40 -26.43 12.33
CA PHE A 318 -14.39 -26.86 10.92
C PHE A 318 -13.19 -27.77 10.60
N TRP A 319 -12.51 -28.30 11.62
CA TRP A 319 -11.46 -29.30 11.43
C TRP A 319 -12.10 -30.68 11.26
N ASP A 320 -11.89 -31.30 10.12
CA ASP A 320 -12.34 -32.65 9.80
C ASP A 320 -11.17 -33.53 9.32
N ASP A 321 -11.48 -34.79 9.02
CA ASP A 321 -10.48 -35.77 8.56
C ASP A 321 -9.78 -35.31 7.26
N GLU A 322 -10.46 -34.56 6.40
CA GLU A 322 -9.92 -34.05 5.14
C GLU A 322 -8.92 -32.90 5.38
N VAL A 323 -9.18 -32.01 6.34
CA VAL A 323 -8.21 -31.00 6.80
C VAL A 323 -6.98 -31.67 7.40
N SER A 324 -7.16 -32.72 8.22
CA SER A 324 -6.04 -33.49 8.79
C SER A 324 -5.16 -34.15 7.73
N GLU A 325 -5.76 -34.77 6.71
CA GLU A 325 -5.02 -35.37 5.59
C GLU A 325 -4.19 -34.32 4.83
N ARG A 326 -4.80 -33.17 4.52
CA ARG A 326 -4.10 -32.05 3.87
C ARG A 326 -2.94 -31.52 4.72
N ALA A 327 -3.12 -31.42 6.04
CA ALA A 327 -2.10 -30.93 6.95
C ALA A 327 -0.92 -31.91 7.01
N THR A 328 -1.24 -33.20 7.03
CA THR A 328 -0.25 -34.28 7.00
C THR A 328 0.60 -34.20 5.74
N VAL A 329 -0.02 -34.12 4.56
CA VAL A 329 0.69 -34.00 3.27
C VAL A 329 1.60 -32.76 3.24
N LEU A 330 1.11 -31.62 3.74
CA LEU A 330 1.91 -30.40 3.82
C LEU A 330 3.11 -30.56 4.76
N LEU A 331 2.93 -31.13 5.95
CA LEU A 331 3.97 -31.24 6.95
C LEU A 331 4.99 -32.34 6.60
N GLU A 332 4.57 -33.42 5.94
CA GLU A 332 5.44 -34.47 5.39
C GLU A 332 6.50 -33.91 4.44
N ALA A 333 6.16 -32.88 3.67
CA ALA A 333 7.09 -32.17 2.79
C ALA A 333 8.31 -31.58 3.54
N PHE A 334 8.17 -31.33 4.85
CA PHE A 334 9.22 -30.79 5.70
C PHE A 334 9.92 -31.83 6.57
N SER A 335 9.60 -33.12 6.45
CA SER A 335 10.17 -34.20 7.28
C SER A 335 11.72 -34.28 7.28
N ASN A 336 12.35 -33.91 6.17
CA ASN A 336 13.81 -34.00 5.98
C ASN A 336 14.58 -32.68 6.20
N VAL A 337 13.90 -31.60 6.62
CA VAL A 337 14.57 -30.29 6.77
C VAL A 337 15.42 -30.22 8.04
N LYS A 338 16.45 -29.37 8.02
CA LYS A 338 17.32 -29.10 9.18
C LYS A 338 16.77 -28.00 10.08
N CYS A 339 16.06 -27.05 9.50
CA CYS A 339 15.49 -25.89 10.17
C CYS A 339 14.00 -25.77 9.83
N LEU A 340 13.12 -25.81 10.84
CA LEU A 340 11.68 -25.67 10.66
C LEU A 340 11.15 -24.54 11.52
N SER A 341 10.36 -23.64 10.94
CA SER A 341 9.50 -22.71 11.66
C SER A 341 8.06 -23.16 11.50
N ILE A 342 7.32 -23.32 12.59
CA ILE A 342 5.91 -23.71 12.56
C ILE A 342 5.08 -22.80 13.44
N SER A 343 3.92 -22.44 12.92
CA SER A 343 2.89 -21.60 13.53
C SER A 343 1.56 -22.15 13.02
N ALA A 344 0.74 -22.73 13.89
CA ALA A 344 -0.54 -23.31 13.50
C ALA A 344 -1.53 -23.35 14.69
N HIS A 345 -2.72 -22.73 14.55
CA HIS A 345 -3.69 -22.61 15.66
C HIS A 345 -4.24 -23.97 16.14
N PHE A 346 -4.19 -24.99 15.28
CA PHE A 346 -4.58 -26.36 15.59
C PHE A 346 -3.84 -27.31 14.63
N VAL A 347 -3.14 -28.31 15.17
CA VAL A 347 -2.57 -29.45 14.43
C VAL A 347 -2.71 -30.64 15.36
N GLU A 348 -3.43 -31.67 14.93
CA GLU A 348 -3.58 -32.90 15.72
C GLU A 348 -2.28 -33.73 15.72
N GLU A 349 -2.09 -34.53 16.76
CA GLU A 349 -0.91 -35.42 16.91
C GLU A 349 -0.69 -36.30 15.67
N GLY A 350 -1.77 -36.76 15.04
CA GLY A 350 -1.71 -37.61 13.85
C GLY A 350 -1.16 -36.94 12.59
N CYS A 351 -1.14 -35.60 12.53
CA CYS A 351 -0.72 -34.87 11.34
C CYS A 351 0.80 -34.69 11.22
N LEU A 352 1.55 -34.97 12.30
CA LEU A 352 2.99 -34.67 12.36
C LEU A 352 3.84 -35.87 11.90
N PRO A 353 4.69 -35.69 10.87
CA PRO A 353 5.64 -36.72 10.48
C PRO A 353 6.78 -36.84 11.50
N ALA A 354 7.63 -37.85 11.32
CA ALA A 354 8.92 -37.91 12.02
C ALA A 354 9.89 -36.88 11.42
N PHE A 355 10.56 -36.12 12.28
CA PHE A 355 11.52 -35.07 11.92
C PHE A 355 12.94 -35.48 12.31
N ASP A 356 13.42 -36.59 11.77
CA ASP A 356 14.69 -37.20 12.17
C ASP A 356 15.91 -36.32 11.86
N HIS A 357 15.82 -35.46 10.85
CA HIS A 357 16.93 -34.59 10.43
C HIS A 357 16.87 -33.17 11.03
N LEU A 358 15.85 -32.88 11.84
CA LEU A 358 15.59 -31.53 12.35
C LEU A 358 16.55 -31.17 13.48
N THR A 359 17.31 -30.10 13.28
CA THR A 359 18.29 -29.56 14.24
C THR A 359 17.85 -28.24 14.87
N GLU A 360 17.06 -27.44 14.16
CA GLU A 360 16.55 -26.16 14.64
C GLU A 360 15.03 -26.08 14.46
N LEU A 361 14.31 -25.88 15.56
CA LEU A 361 12.85 -25.71 15.56
C LEU A 361 12.50 -24.33 16.11
N LYS A 362 11.73 -23.57 15.34
CA LYS A 362 11.07 -22.35 15.79
C LYS A 362 9.57 -22.60 15.88
N LEU A 363 9.02 -22.58 17.07
CA LEU A 363 7.59 -22.64 17.32
C LEU A 363 7.05 -21.24 17.63
N VAL A 364 6.12 -20.76 16.82
CA VAL A 364 5.39 -19.51 17.10
C VAL A 364 4.03 -19.87 17.68
N LEU A 365 3.72 -19.29 18.85
CA LEU A 365 2.48 -19.51 19.58
C LEU A 365 1.68 -18.21 19.63
N TYR A 366 0.37 -18.28 19.38
CA TYR A 366 -0.57 -17.17 19.57
C TYR A 366 -1.42 -17.34 20.85
N ASP A 367 -2.20 -16.31 21.21
CA ASP A 367 -2.95 -16.24 22.48
C ASP A 367 -3.93 -17.41 22.72
N CYS A 368 -4.41 -18.07 21.65
CA CYS A 368 -5.34 -19.20 21.72
C CYS A 368 -4.68 -20.59 21.90
N TYR A 369 -3.34 -20.71 21.94
CA TYR A 369 -2.64 -22.00 21.81
C TYR A 369 -2.61 -22.90 23.04
N ARG A 370 -2.79 -24.20 22.81
CA ARG A 370 -2.36 -25.25 23.76
C ARG A 370 -0.92 -25.67 23.46
N TRP A 371 -0.23 -26.11 24.50
CA TRP A 371 1.17 -26.55 24.38
C TRP A 371 1.34 -27.98 23.85
N ASP A 372 0.23 -28.69 23.57
CA ASP A 372 0.22 -30.06 23.05
C ASP A 372 1.06 -30.19 21.76
N LEU A 373 1.02 -29.17 20.88
CA LEU A 373 1.84 -29.13 19.67
C LEU A 373 3.36 -29.13 19.98
N LEU A 374 3.78 -28.41 21.02
CA LEU A 374 5.18 -28.43 21.46
C LEU A 374 5.59 -29.83 21.91
N THR A 375 4.74 -30.50 22.70
CA THR A 375 5.08 -31.82 23.23
C THR A 375 5.20 -32.85 22.11
N GLU A 376 4.33 -32.79 21.11
CA GLU A 376 4.39 -33.70 19.96
C GLU A 376 5.58 -33.42 19.04
N LEU A 377 5.87 -32.14 18.74
CA LEU A 377 7.05 -31.78 17.96
C LEU A 377 8.34 -32.25 18.62
N LEU A 378 8.45 -32.15 19.95
CA LEU A 378 9.62 -32.62 20.68
C LEU A 378 9.76 -34.15 20.62
N LYS A 379 8.66 -34.91 20.75
CA LYS A 379 8.67 -36.38 20.61
C LYS A 379 9.10 -36.82 19.21
N LYS A 380 8.67 -36.10 18.17
CA LYS A 380 8.93 -36.42 16.76
C LYS A 380 10.27 -35.88 16.23
N SER A 381 11.03 -35.12 17.02
CA SER A 381 12.28 -34.47 16.60
C SER A 381 13.47 -34.93 17.45
N PRO A 382 13.95 -36.18 17.31
CA PRO A 382 14.93 -36.78 18.23
C PRO A 382 16.31 -36.09 18.25
N ASN A 383 16.70 -35.44 17.14
CA ASN A 383 18.03 -34.83 16.95
C ASN A 383 18.04 -33.30 17.10
N LEU A 384 17.01 -32.73 17.75
CA LEU A 384 16.86 -31.29 17.89
C LEU A 384 17.96 -30.67 18.76
N GLU A 385 18.68 -29.68 18.24
CA GLU A 385 19.76 -28.97 18.94
C GLU A 385 19.35 -27.58 19.45
N SER A 386 18.47 -26.90 18.72
CA SER A 386 18.03 -25.52 19.03
C SER A 386 16.51 -25.41 18.97
N LEU A 387 15.92 -24.93 20.06
CA LEU A 387 14.49 -24.66 20.16
C LEU A 387 14.25 -23.16 20.41
N VAL A 388 13.46 -22.53 19.55
CA VAL A 388 12.98 -21.15 19.71
C VAL A 388 11.48 -21.18 19.91
N ILE A 389 10.99 -20.65 21.02
CA ILE A 389 9.57 -20.48 21.31
C ILE A 389 9.27 -18.99 21.31
N GLU A 390 8.43 -18.54 20.38
CA GLU A 390 8.05 -17.14 20.23
C GLU A 390 6.56 -16.97 20.44
N HIS A 391 6.17 -16.19 21.43
CA HIS A 391 4.79 -15.79 21.63
C HIS A 391 4.48 -14.52 20.83
N LYS A 392 3.38 -14.54 20.08
CA LYS A 392 2.85 -13.38 19.36
C LYS A 392 1.41 -13.14 19.77
N LYS A 393 1.05 -11.88 19.96
CA LYS A 393 -0.36 -11.50 20.12
C LYS A 393 -1.06 -11.54 18.79
N ASP A 394 -2.29 -12.03 18.79
CA ASP A 394 -3.15 -12.03 17.61
C ASP A 394 -4.52 -11.47 17.98
N GLU A 395 -4.88 -10.36 17.35
CA GLU A 395 -6.14 -9.66 17.62
C GLU A 395 -7.37 -10.46 17.16
N GLU A 396 -7.21 -11.39 16.21
CA GLU A 396 -8.29 -12.25 15.74
C GLU A 396 -8.60 -13.39 16.71
N CYS A 397 -7.59 -13.87 17.44
CA CYS A 397 -7.75 -14.81 18.57
C CYS A 397 -8.75 -14.30 19.62
N VAL A 398 -8.83 -12.98 19.81
CA VAL A 398 -9.66 -12.31 20.82
C VAL A 398 -11.11 -12.11 20.33
N LYS A 399 -11.33 -11.95 19.01
CA LYS A 399 -12.65 -11.65 18.43
C LYS A 399 -13.59 -12.85 18.39
N ASN A 400 -13.07 -14.07 18.39
CA ASN A 400 -13.86 -15.31 18.37
C ASN A 400 -14.48 -15.69 19.73
N TYR A 401 -14.22 -14.92 20.78
CA TYR A 401 -14.84 -15.10 22.08
C TYR A 401 -15.75 -13.90 22.38
N ASP A 402 -17.06 -14.15 22.43
CA ASP A 402 -17.99 -13.18 22.99
C ASP A 402 -17.55 -12.83 24.43
N GLU A 403 -17.43 -11.53 24.69
CA GLU A 403 -17.02 -10.90 25.97
C GLU A 403 -15.51 -10.96 26.30
N THR A 404 -14.84 -9.84 26.01
CA THR A 404 -13.42 -9.54 26.26
C THR A 404 -12.94 -9.71 27.71
N GLU A 405 -13.84 -9.76 28.69
CA GLU A 405 -13.50 -10.04 30.11
C GLU A 405 -13.37 -11.55 30.42
N SER A 406 -14.03 -12.42 29.65
CA SER A 406 -13.96 -13.88 29.86
C SER A 406 -12.71 -14.50 29.21
N TYR A 407 -12.37 -14.06 28.00
CA TYR A 407 -11.24 -14.61 27.23
C TYR A 407 -9.89 -14.45 27.95
N SER A 408 -9.60 -13.24 28.43
CA SER A 408 -8.35 -12.94 29.13
C SER A 408 -8.20 -13.78 30.40
N LYS A 409 -9.27 -13.92 31.19
CA LYS A 409 -9.23 -14.63 32.49
C LYS A 409 -9.17 -16.16 32.36
N TYR A 410 -9.86 -16.76 31.39
CA TYR A 410 -9.95 -18.22 31.24
C TYR A 410 -8.96 -18.83 30.25
N VAL A 411 -8.43 -18.07 29.28
CA VAL A 411 -7.55 -18.62 28.24
C VAL A 411 -6.08 -18.29 28.52
N LEU A 412 -5.76 -17.01 28.78
CA LEU A 412 -4.37 -16.57 29.00
C LEU A 412 -3.85 -16.88 30.42
N TYR A 413 -4.70 -16.83 31.43
CA TYR A 413 -4.30 -17.11 32.83
C TYR A 413 -4.63 -18.53 33.32
N SER A 414 -5.16 -19.41 32.47
CA SER A 414 -5.44 -20.79 32.87
C SER A 414 -4.16 -21.63 32.95
N GLU A 415 -4.02 -22.34 34.07
CA GLU A 415 -2.98 -23.34 34.29
C GLU A 415 -3.21 -24.64 33.48
N HIS A 416 -4.44 -24.87 32.99
CA HIS A 416 -4.86 -26.11 32.31
C HIS A 416 -4.41 -26.19 30.84
N ARG A 417 -3.50 -25.32 30.40
CA ARG A 417 -3.03 -25.22 29.00
C ARG A 417 -1.78 -26.06 28.73
N TRP A 418 -1.12 -26.51 29.80
CA TRP A 418 0.05 -27.39 29.75
C TRP A 418 -0.31 -28.73 30.41
N SER A 419 -0.11 -29.81 29.67
CA SER A 419 -0.11 -31.17 30.21
C SER A 419 1.33 -31.65 30.24
N THR A 420 1.84 -32.03 31.41
CA THR A 420 3.22 -32.52 31.50
C THR A 420 3.33 -33.85 30.75
N PRO A 421 4.26 -33.98 29.78
CA PRO A 421 4.47 -35.23 29.06
C PRO A 421 4.74 -36.40 30.00
N GLU A 422 4.19 -37.58 29.67
CA GLU A 422 4.41 -38.81 30.46
C GLU A 422 5.87 -39.27 30.47
N SER A 423 6.63 -38.91 29.43
CA SER A 423 8.06 -39.17 29.31
C SER A 423 8.78 -37.96 28.74
N VAL A 424 10.04 -37.78 29.16
CA VAL A 424 10.90 -36.71 28.64
C VAL A 424 11.36 -37.09 27.23
N PRO A 425 11.07 -36.27 26.20
CA PRO A 425 11.51 -36.54 24.84
C PRO A 425 13.04 -36.68 24.74
N ILE A 426 13.50 -37.65 23.92
CA ILE A 426 14.92 -38.01 23.77
C ILE A 426 15.78 -36.79 23.41
N CYS A 427 15.25 -35.88 22.59
CA CYS A 427 15.95 -34.69 22.15
C CYS A 427 16.33 -33.74 23.29
N LEU A 428 15.48 -33.61 24.32
CA LEU A 428 15.72 -32.76 25.49
C LEU A 428 16.88 -33.27 26.35
N ILE A 429 17.10 -34.58 26.30
CA ILE A 429 18.14 -35.27 27.07
C ILE A 429 19.46 -35.22 26.28
N SER A 430 19.41 -35.65 25.03
CA SER A 430 20.63 -36.06 24.29
C SER A 430 21.24 -34.98 23.38
N HIS A 431 20.45 -34.10 22.78
CA HIS A 431 20.91 -33.25 21.66
C HIS A 431 20.64 -31.75 21.86
N LEU A 432 19.67 -31.37 22.69
CA LEU A 432 19.25 -29.98 22.84
C LEU A 432 20.31 -29.14 23.57
N LYS A 433 20.83 -28.12 22.88
CA LYS A 433 21.90 -27.21 23.36
C LYS A 433 21.34 -25.85 23.78
N THR A 434 20.35 -25.34 23.06
CA THR A 434 19.83 -23.98 23.28
C THR A 434 18.31 -23.94 23.26
N ILE A 435 17.73 -23.30 24.28
CA ILE A 435 16.32 -22.96 24.33
C ILE A 435 16.20 -21.45 24.43
N THR A 436 15.47 -20.84 23.50
CA THR A 436 15.21 -19.40 23.47
C THR A 436 13.72 -19.16 23.56
N VAL A 437 13.27 -18.47 24.60
CA VAL A 437 11.86 -18.10 24.81
C VAL A 437 11.70 -16.60 24.64
N ARG A 438 10.77 -16.13 23.80
CA ARG A 438 10.57 -14.71 23.47
C ARG A 438 9.09 -14.35 23.47
N GLY A 439 8.77 -13.08 23.76
CA GLY A 439 7.42 -12.52 23.57
C GLY A 439 6.38 -12.86 24.64
N PHE A 440 6.76 -13.59 25.69
CA PHE A 440 5.84 -13.99 26.75
C PHE A 440 5.76 -12.93 27.86
N GLU A 441 4.54 -12.69 28.37
CA GLU A 441 4.25 -11.71 29.42
C GLU A 441 4.18 -12.32 30.83
N GLY A 442 4.78 -13.51 31.02
CA GLY A 442 4.88 -14.16 32.34
C GLY A 442 3.66 -14.97 32.79
N TYR A 443 2.83 -15.46 31.86
CA TYR A 443 1.64 -16.26 32.15
C TYR A 443 1.95 -17.56 32.92
N PRO A 444 1.02 -18.06 33.76
CA PRO A 444 1.25 -19.25 34.60
C PRO A 444 1.69 -20.49 33.84
N HIS A 445 1.04 -20.82 32.72
CA HIS A 445 1.38 -21.98 31.89
C HIS A 445 2.79 -21.92 31.29
N VAL A 446 3.32 -20.72 31.02
CA VAL A 446 4.70 -20.54 30.52
C VAL A 446 5.71 -20.91 31.61
N LYS A 447 5.39 -20.61 32.87
CA LYS A 447 6.23 -20.99 34.01
C LYS A 447 6.29 -22.51 34.16
N GLU A 448 5.18 -23.21 33.96
CA GLU A 448 5.15 -24.68 34.00
C GLU A 448 5.98 -25.31 32.89
N VAL A 449 5.91 -24.77 31.67
CA VAL A 449 6.77 -25.20 30.55
C VAL A 449 8.25 -24.96 30.87
N ALA A 450 8.59 -23.78 31.40
CA ALA A 450 9.96 -23.48 31.81
C ALA A 450 10.46 -24.40 32.93
N LYS A 451 9.59 -24.74 33.90
CA LYS A 451 9.89 -25.75 34.94
C LYS A 451 10.15 -27.12 34.32
N PHE A 452 9.35 -27.55 33.34
CA PHE A 452 9.56 -28.83 32.65
C PHE A 452 10.92 -28.92 31.96
N PHE A 453 11.35 -27.87 31.24
CA PHE A 453 12.68 -27.86 30.62
C PHE A 453 13.80 -27.87 31.65
N THR A 454 13.65 -27.15 32.77
CA THR A 454 14.68 -27.10 33.81
C THR A 454 14.77 -28.39 34.63
N SER A 455 13.66 -29.08 34.91
CA SER A 455 13.68 -30.37 35.61
C SER A 455 14.25 -31.48 34.74
N SER A 456 13.95 -31.49 33.44
CA SER A 456 14.45 -32.49 32.48
C SER A 456 15.98 -32.48 32.35
N HIS A 457 16.61 -31.30 32.41
CA HIS A 457 18.07 -31.14 32.39
C HIS A 457 18.78 -31.44 33.72
N GLN A 458 18.07 -31.43 34.85
CA GLN A 458 18.65 -31.75 36.17
C GLN A 458 18.92 -33.24 36.35
N THR A 459 18.25 -34.10 35.58
CA THR A 459 18.42 -35.57 35.65
C THR A 459 19.78 -36.06 35.14
N GLU A 460 20.56 -35.25 34.40
CA GLU A 460 21.85 -35.69 33.80
C GLU A 460 23.11 -35.00 34.33
N ASN A 461 23.04 -33.86 35.02
CA ASN A 461 24.24 -33.11 35.43
C ASN A 461 24.56 -33.20 36.94
N GLN A 462 24.90 -34.40 37.41
CA GLN A 462 25.77 -34.56 38.58
C GLN A 462 27.26 -34.58 38.18
N THR A 463 27.74 -33.63 37.37
CA THR A 463 29.20 -33.31 37.32
C THR A 463 29.48 -31.95 36.65
N LYS A 464 29.21 -30.86 37.37
CA LYS A 464 29.95 -29.57 37.45
C LYS A 464 29.02 -28.48 37.97
N PRO A 465 29.45 -27.59 38.88
CA PRO A 465 28.58 -26.55 39.39
C PRO A 465 28.45 -25.47 38.32
N ARG A 466 27.30 -25.41 37.66
CA ARG A 466 26.84 -24.20 36.97
C ARG A 466 25.65 -23.65 37.73
N LYS A 467 25.60 -22.32 37.89
CA LYS A 467 24.51 -21.63 38.58
C LYS A 467 23.17 -22.09 37.99
N PRO A 468 22.18 -22.48 38.81
CA PRO A 468 20.88 -22.90 38.32
C PRO A 468 20.22 -21.79 37.49
N LEU A 469 19.54 -22.17 36.40
CA LEU A 469 18.91 -21.21 35.47
C LEU A 469 17.76 -20.42 36.12
N ASP A 470 17.19 -20.86 37.23
CA ASP A 470 16.16 -20.11 37.98
C ASP A 470 16.73 -18.83 38.62
N LEU A 471 17.99 -18.86 39.04
CA LEU A 471 18.75 -17.72 39.56
C LEU A 471 19.13 -16.75 38.42
N LEU A 472 19.50 -17.28 37.25
CA LEU A 472 19.76 -16.47 36.05
C LEU A 472 18.48 -15.82 35.50
N PHE A 473 17.34 -16.52 35.59
CA PHE A 473 16.04 -16.00 35.20
C PHE A 473 15.53 -14.94 36.19
N LYS A 474 15.75 -15.12 37.50
CA LYS A 474 15.48 -14.09 38.51
C LYS A 474 16.35 -12.84 38.37
N GLU A 475 17.62 -13.01 37.99
CA GLU A 475 18.54 -11.88 37.69
C GLU A 475 18.14 -11.14 36.39
N ALA A 476 17.70 -11.86 35.36
CA ALA A 476 17.30 -11.26 34.07
C ALA A 476 15.95 -10.53 34.11
N VAL A 477 15.10 -10.81 35.10
CA VAL A 477 13.73 -10.28 35.23
C VAL A 477 13.63 -9.16 36.30
N GLU A 478 14.76 -8.61 36.77
CA GLU A 478 14.84 -7.47 37.71
C GLU A 478 13.92 -7.61 38.96
N LEU A 479 13.96 -8.75 39.65
CA LEU A 479 13.26 -8.93 40.93
C LEU A 479 14.20 -9.38 42.04
N SER A 480 15.13 -8.51 42.48
CA SER A 480 15.51 -8.36 43.90
C SER A 480 16.33 -7.07 44.16
N PRO A 481 16.37 -6.54 45.41
CA PRO A 481 16.95 -5.25 45.75
C PRO A 481 18.50 -5.31 45.83
N LYS A 482 19.16 -4.27 45.33
CA LYS A 482 20.63 -4.10 45.37
C LYS A 482 21.16 -4.07 46.81
N PRO A 483 22.30 -4.72 47.09
CA PRO A 483 23.26 -4.23 48.07
C PRO A 483 24.44 -3.52 47.39
N GLU A 484 24.93 -2.52 48.09
CA GLU A 484 26.06 -1.67 47.74
C GLU A 484 27.42 -2.40 47.87
N ASN A 485 28.38 -1.89 47.10
CA ASN A 485 29.84 -1.99 47.25
C ASN A 485 30.55 -3.32 46.92
N SER A 486 31.32 -3.30 45.84
CA SER A 486 32.79 -3.40 45.91
C SER A 486 33.44 -3.09 44.55
N ASP A 487 34.49 -2.28 44.63
CA ASP A 487 35.33 -1.77 43.54
C ASP A 487 36.38 -2.80 43.05
N SER A 488 36.98 -2.44 41.90
CA SER A 488 38.16 -2.99 41.19
C SER A 488 37.86 -4.13 40.19
N GLU A 489 38.31 -4.13 38.94
CA GLU A 489 39.50 -3.55 38.31
C GLU A 489 39.22 -3.02 36.88
N ALA A 490 40.11 -2.14 36.41
CA ALA A 490 40.02 -1.43 35.14
C ALA A 490 40.71 -2.18 33.99
N GLU A 491 40.04 -2.28 32.85
CA GLU A 491 40.69 -2.33 31.53
C GLU A 491 40.07 -1.27 30.61
N ASP A 492 40.96 -0.44 30.08
CA ASP A 492 40.75 0.88 29.51
C ASP A 492 40.40 0.76 28.02
N ASN A 493 39.12 0.94 27.66
CA ASN A 493 38.71 1.02 26.26
C ASN A 493 38.42 2.49 25.89
N PRO A 494 39.18 3.10 24.96
CA PRO A 494 38.97 4.49 24.53
C PRO A 494 37.56 4.75 23.97
N LEU A 495 36.86 3.73 23.46
CA LEU A 495 35.47 3.83 23.04
C LEU A 495 34.49 4.05 24.22
N LYS A 496 34.75 3.46 25.39
CA LYS A 496 33.92 3.68 26.59
C LYS A 496 34.11 5.07 27.17
N LYS A 497 35.29 5.68 26.99
CA LYS A 497 35.54 7.08 27.37
C LYS A 497 34.77 8.04 26.46
N SER A 498 34.87 7.87 25.14
CA SER A 498 34.11 8.66 24.18
C SER A 498 32.59 8.52 24.35
N LEU A 499 32.09 7.33 24.69
CA LEU A 499 30.66 7.11 25.00
C LEU A 499 30.22 7.82 26.28
N ARG A 500 31.07 7.88 27.31
CA ARG A 500 30.78 8.60 28.56
C ARG A 500 30.83 10.12 28.37
N ASP A 501 31.71 10.62 27.51
CA ASP A 501 31.79 12.03 27.17
C ASP A 501 30.58 12.47 26.34
N LEU A 502 30.14 11.63 25.38
CA LEU A 502 28.88 11.82 24.63
C LEU A 502 27.64 11.75 25.54
N GLU A 503 27.59 10.84 26.51
CA GLU A 503 26.50 10.78 27.48
C GLU A 503 26.42 12.04 28.36
N LYS A 504 27.58 12.57 28.79
CA LYS A 504 27.64 13.82 29.55
C LYS A 504 27.19 15.02 28.71
N GLU A 505 27.57 15.07 27.44
CA GLU A 505 27.16 16.12 26.52
C GLU A 505 25.64 16.08 26.27
N VAL A 506 25.07 14.88 26.06
CA VAL A 506 23.62 14.68 25.92
C VAL A 506 22.87 15.04 27.20
N ARG A 507 23.41 14.74 28.39
CA ARG A 507 22.80 15.16 29.66
C ARG A 507 22.87 16.68 29.87
N SER A 508 23.94 17.35 29.46
CA SER A 508 24.02 18.81 29.52
C SER A 508 23.04 19.50 28.55
N LEU A 509 22.80 18.91 27.37
CA LEU A 509 21.84 19.44 26.40
C LEU A 509 20.38 19.23 26.85
N LYS A 510 20.09 18.13 27.56
CA LYS A 510 18.77 17.87 28.18
C LYS A 510 18.48 18.76 29.40
N ALA A 511 19.51 19.17 30.15
CA ALA A 511 19.35 20.06 31.29
C ALA A 511 19.00 21.50 30.87
N ASN A 512 19.38 21.92 29.66
CA ASN A 512 19.15 23.27 29.13
C ASN A 512 17.78 23.47 28.44
N SER A 513 16.90 22.46 28.41
CA SER A 513 15.61 22.54 27.69
C SER A 513 14.36 22.58 28.56
N ASN A 514 14.45 22.71 29.89
CA ASN A 514 13.27 22.80 30.75
C ASN A 514 13.20 24.15 31.50
N GLY A 515 12.49 25.10 30.88
CA GLY A 515 11.86 26.25 31.53
C GLY A 515 10.38 26.30 31.12
N GLU A 516 9.50 26.18 32.10
CA GLU A 516 8.02 26.14 32.07
C GLU A 516 7.39 27.33 31.27
N THR A 517 6.16 27.35 30.74
CA THR A 517 4.88 27.04 31.40
C THR A 517 3.68 27.15 30.41
N LYS A 518 2.62 26.39 30.72
CA LYS A 518 1.17 26.67 30.59
C LYS A 518 0.42 26.61 29.24
N ALA A 519 -0.63 25.78 29.29
CA ALA A 519 -1.67 25.59 28.30
C ALA A 519 -2.58 26.81 28.08
N LYS A 520 -2.97 27.04 26.81
CA LYS A 520 -4.26 27.63 26.41
C LYS A 520 -4.74 26.97 25.11
N LYS A 521 -5.97 26.42 25.17
CA LYS A 521 -6.80 26.02 24.02
C LYS A 521 -6.90 27.17 23.00
N ARG A 522 -6.54 26.92 21.72
CA ARG A 522 -7.06 27.62 20.54
C ARG A 522 -7.10 26.67 19.33
N GLU A 523 -8.15 26.81 18.53
CA GLU A 523 -8.54 26.04 17.35
C GLU A 523 -7.48 26.10 16.23
N PRO A 524 -7.39 25.10 15.32
CA PRO A 524 -6.50 25.18 14.19
C PRO A 524 -7.14 26.00 13.06
N ASN A 525 -6.63 27.22 12.90
CA ASN A 525 -6.75 27.99 11.67
C ASN A 525 -6.05 27.26 10.51
N SER A 526 -6.65 27.37 9.33
CA SER A 526 -6.17 26.89 8.05
C SER A 526 -4.98 27.72 7.54
N GLU A 527 -3.82 27.09 7.38
CA GLU A 527 -2.72 27.63 6.59
C GLU A 527 -2.52 26.79 5.33
N GLY A 528 -2.65 27.44 4.19
CA GLY A 528 -2.67 26.85 2.86
C GLY A 528 -1.34 26.18 2.49
N LYS A 529 -1.41 24.93 2.05
CA LYS A 529 -0.25 24.19 1.53
C LYS A 529 -0.01 24.60 0.07
N ALA A 530 1.16 25.15 -0.20
CA ALA A 530 1.61 25.44 -1.56
C ALA A 530 1.88 24.13 -2.33
N SER A 531 1.47 24.10 -3.61
CA SER A 531 1.74 23.00 -4.54
C SER A 531 3.24 22.83 -4.81
N LEU A 532 3.73 21.58 -4.87
CA LEU A 532 5.12 21.21 -5.20
C LEU A 532 5.65 21.86 -6.49
N TYR A 533 4.76 22.26 -7.41
CA TYR A 533 5.12 22.92 -8.67
C TYR A 533 5.54 24.40 -8.51
N SER A 534 5.00 25.13 -7.53
CA SER A 534 5.32 26.56 -7.33
C SER A 534 6.68 26.77 -6.66
N VAL A 535 7.22 25.75 -6.01
CA VAL A 535 8.51 25.79 -5.32
C VAL A 535 9.70 25.80 -6.30
N PHE A 536 9.53 25.31 -7.54
CA PHE A 536 10.68 25.00 -8.41
C PHE A 536 10.72 25.71 -9.77
N THR A 537 9.72 26.50 -10.16
CA THR A 537 9.72 27.12 -11.50
C THR A 537 10.33 28.51 -11.58
N ASN A 538 10.64 29.20 -10.47
CA ASN A 538 11.18 30.58 -10.44
C ASN A 538 10.63 31.50 -11.55
N LYS A 539 9.35 31.33 -11.89
CA LYS A 539 8.61 32.20 -12.81
C LYS A 539 7.72 33.08 -11.95
N ALA A 540 8.23 34.25 -11.61
CA ALA A 540 7.38 35.42 -11.66
C ALA A 540 7.20 35.72 -13.15
N ALA A 541 5.99 35.57 -13.69
CA ALA A 541 5.73 35.96 -15.07
C ALA A 541 4.36 36.61 -15.18
N ALA A 542 4.38 37.93 -15.11
CA ALA A 542 3.54 38.73 -15.98
C ALA A 542 4.10 38.67 -17.42
N ALA A 543 3.17 38.77 -18.38
CA ALA A 543 3.31 39.09 -19.81
C ALA A 543 3.99 38.08 -20.76
N ALA A 544 3.14 37.68 -21.73
CA ALA A 544 3.35 37.22 -23.10
C ALA A 544 4.77 37.26 -23.72
N ASP A 545 5.15 36.21 -24.45
CA ASP A 545 5.14 36.20 -25.93
C ASP A 545 5.46 34.78 -26.46
N GLY A 546 4.96 34.48 -27.66
CA GLY A 546 4.86 33.13 -28.22
C GLY A 546 6.06 32.62 -29.02
N SER A 547 6.11 31.30 -29.15
CA SER A 547 6.37 30.50 -30.37
C SER A 547 6.68 29.06 -29.89
N GLY A 548 6.08 27.98 -30.37
CA GLY A 548 5.51 27.71 -31.67
C GLY A 548 6.39 26.73 -32.41
N ARG A 549 6.26 25.41 -32.16
CA ARG A 549 6.56 24.38 -33.18
C ARG A 549 5.78 23.07 -32.97
N LYS A 550 4.75 22.97 -33.80
CA LYS A 550 3.98 21.81 -34.32
C LYS A 550 4.84 20.52 -34.45
N ARG A 551 4.40 19.34 -34.01
CA ARG A 551 3.32 18.44 -34.48
C ARG A 551 3.94 17.21 -35.15
N LYS A 552 3.58 16.00 -34.69
CA LYS A 552 2.97 14.97 -35.56
C LYS A 552 2.31 13.84 -34.76
N GLU A 553 0.99 13.81 -34.92
CA GLU A 553 0.05 12.75 -34.60
C GLU A 553 0.43 11.43 -35.26
N LEU A 554 0.10 10.31 -34.59
CA LEU A 554 -0.47 9.15 -35.27
C LEU A 554 -1.75 8.76 -34.51
N THR A 555 -2.87 9.04 -35.18
CA THR A 555 -4.26 8.66 -34.88
C THR A 555 -4.41 7.12 -35.09
N LYS A 556 -5.43 6.40 -34.61
CA LYS A 556 -6.86 6.73 -34.58
C LYS A 556 -7.63 5.61 -33.84
N GLU A 557 -8.32 5.93 -32.75
CA GLU A 557 -9.56 5.24 -32.37
C GLU A 557 -10.72 6.23 -32.55
N ARG A 558 -11.85 5.70 -32.99
CA ARG A 558 -12.90 6.43 -33.70
C ARG A 558 -13.67 7.34 -32.73
N SER A 559 -13.50 8.64 -32.97
CA SER A 559 -14.13 9.79 -32.35
C SER A 559 -15.66 9.70 -32.17
N ASN A 560 -16.14 9.75 -30.93
CA ASN A 560 -17.32 10.55 -30.63
C ASN A 560 -16.81 11.94 -30.25
N MET A 561 -16.85 12.88 -31.20
CA MET A 561 -16.57 14.29 -30.93
C MET A 561 -17.59 14.79 -29.90
N LEU A 562 -17.14 15.18 -28.72
CA LEU A 562 -17.96 15.93 -27.78
C LEU A 562 -18.37 17.24 -28.50
N LYS A 563 -19.66 17.57 -28.48
CA LYS A 563 -20.17 18.81 -29.09
C LYS A 563 -19.56 20.03 -28.38
N ASP A 564 -19.49 21.15 -29.08
CA ASP A 564 -19.17 22.44 -28.44
C ASP A 564 -20.15 22.75 -27.30
N LEU A 565 -19.71 23.57 -26.34
CA LEU A 565 -20.59 24.04 -25.27
C LEU A 565 -21.79 24.78 -25.84
N SER A 566 -22.95 24.59 -25.22
CA SER A 566 -24.12 25.42 -25.52
C SER A 566 -23.91 26.85 -24.98
N GLN A 567 -24.58 27.82 -25.60
CA GLN A 567 -24.52 29.23 -25.17
C GLN A 567 -24.89 29.39 -23.68
N ASP A 568 -25.84 28.61 -23.17
CA ASP A 568 -26.20 28.62 -21.75
C ASP A 568 -25.04 28.12 -20.87
N MET A 569 -24.29 27.10 -21.30
CA MET A 569 -23.14 26.59 -20.55
C MET A 569 -21.93 27.53 -20.62
N GLU A 570 -21.72 28.26 -21.71
CA GLU A 570 -20.69 29.30 -21.78
C GLU A 570 -20.94 30.43 -20.77
N VAL A 571 -22.20 30.81 -20.58
CA VAL A 571 -22.60 31.80 -19.56
C VAL A 571 -22.35 31.27 -18.15
N VAL A 572 -22.69 30.00 -17.89
CA VAL A 572 -22.38 29.35 -16.59
C VAL A 572 -20.87 29.31 -16.34
N VAL A 573 -20.07 28.90 -17.32
CA VAL A 573 -18.60 28.89 -17.23
C VAL A 573 -18.06 30.29 -16.92
N SER A 574 -18.57 31.31 -17.62
CA SER A 574 -18.15 32.69 -17.42
C SER A 574 -18.49 33.22 -16.03
N HIS A 575 -19.67 32.86 -15.48
CA HIS A 575 -20.07 33.24 -14.14
C HIS A 575 -19.22 32.52 -13.08
N LEU A 576 -19.05 31.21 -13.19
CA LEU A 576 -18.20 30.42 -12.29
C LEU A 576 -16.75 30.91 -12.29
N TYR A 577 -16.27 31.40 -13.43
CA TYR A 577 -14.95 32.02 -13.55
C TYR A 577 -14.86 33.32 -12.76
N LYS A 578 -15.83 34.23 -12.93
CA LYS A 578 -15.88 35.50 -12.18
C LYS A 578 -15.94 35.27 -10.67
N GLU A 579 -16.67 34.24 -10.24
CA GLU A 579 -16.81 33.85 -8.84
C GLU A 579 -15.62 33.04 -8.30
N GLY A 580 -14.58 32.79 -9.12
CA GLY A 580 -13.33 32.15 -8.67
C GLY A 580 -13.35 30.62 -8.56
N TYR A 581 -14.39 29.95 -9.06
CA TYR A 581 -14.48 28.47 -9.04
C TYR A 581 -13.53 27.78 -10.03
N PHE A 582 -12.86 28.54 -10.90
CA PHE A 582 -11.85 28.06 -11.84
C PHE A 582 -10.42 28.51 -11.51
N LYS A 583 -10.17 29.02 -10.30
CA LYS A 583 -8.85 29.51 -9.87
C LYS A 583 -7.69 28.50 -10.06
N ASP A 584 -7.99 27.20 -10.04
CA ASP A 584 -7.02 26.11 -10.19
C ASP A 584 -6.96 25.54 -11.64
N ALA A 585 -7.68 26.14 -12.58
CA ALA A 585 -7.82 25.64 -13.95
C ALA A 585 -6.81 26.29 -14.92
N ASN A 586 -5.57 25.80 -14.92
CA ASN A 586 -4.48 26.31 -15.77
C ASN A 586 -4.72 26.15 -17.29
N PHE A 587 -5.79 25.47 -17.69
CA PHE A 587 -6.08 25.10 -19.08
C PHE A 587 -7.14 25.99 -19.73
N LEU A 588 -7.78 26.94 -19.02
CA LEU A 588 -8.93 27.71 -19.54
C LEU A 588 -8.58 28.94 -20.39
N PHE A 589 -7.30 29.21 -20.60
CA PHE A 589 -6.85 30.46 -21.20
C PHE A 589 -6.10 30.22 -22.51
N VAL A 590 -6.49 30.98 -23.53
CA VAL A 590 -5.66 31.23 -24.70
C VAL A 590 -5.00 32.59 -24.51
N ASN A 591 -3.68 32.62 -24.42
CA ASN A 591 -2.86 33.83 -24.36
C ASN A 591 -3.10 34.76 -23.15
N GLY A 592 -3.65 34.25 -22.04
CA GLY A 592 -3.64 34.92 -20.73
C GLY A 592 -4.86 35.79 -20.40
N ASP A 593 -5.65 36.26 -21.37
CA ASP A 593 -6.69 37.28 -21.11
C ASP A 593 -8.12 36.90 -21.52
N ARG A 594 -8.35 35.78 -22.23
CA ARG A 594 -9.70 35.37 -22.68
C ARG A 594 -10.00 33.91 -22.34
N LEU A 595 -11.19 33.67 -21.79
CA LEU A 595 -11.71 32.32 -21.56
C LEU A 595 -11.85 31.59 -22.90
N ASP A 596 -11.20 30.44 -23.02
CA ASP A 596 -11.34 29.54 -24.16
C ASP A 596 -12.34 28.42 -23.82
N PHE A 597 -13.51 28.47 -24.45
CA PHE A 597 -14.55 27.46 -24.27
C PHE A 597 -14.21 26.12 -24.95
N SER A 598 -13.28 26.11 -25.92
CA SER A 598 -12.85 24.87 -26.59
C SER A 598 -12.15 23.89 -25.65
N CYS A 599 -11.67 24.39 -24.50
CA CYS A 599 -11.10 23.61 -23.41
C CYS A 599 -12.08 22.59 -22.82
N PHE A 600 -13.38 22.77 -23.04
CA PHE A 600 -14.45 21.86 -22.62
C PHE A 600 -14.91 20.89 -23.72
N ASN A 601 -14.21 20.84 -24.87
CA ASN A 601 -14.48 19.88 -25.94
C ASN A 601 -13.81 18.51 -25.72
N ASN A 602 -13.20 18.30 -24.55
CA ASN A 602 -12.64 17.04 -24.10
C ASN A 602 -13.22 16.62 -22.74
N SER A 603 -13.05 15.34 -22.38
CA SER A 603 -13.59 14.77 -21.14
C SER A 603 -13.00 15.40 -19.86
N TYR A 604 -11.75 15.85 -19.92
CA TYR A 604 -11.06 16.50 -18.80
C TYR A 604 -11.68 17.86 -18.47
N GLY A 605 -11.82 18.74 -19.45
CA GLY A 605 -12.46 20.05 -19.27
C GLY A 605 -13.89 19.92 -18.76
N ARG A 606 -14.68 19.00 -19.33
CA ARG A 606 -16.08 18.77 -18.88
C ARG A 606 -16.15 18.22 -17.46
N SER A 607 -15.21 17.36 -17.05
CA SER A 607 -15.15 16.86 -15.67
C SER A 607 -14.81 17.99 -14.69
N PHE A 608 -13.89 18.88 -15.06
CA PHE A 608 -13.56 20.06 -14.27
C PHE A 608 -14.75 21.03 -14.14
N LEU A 609 -15.48 21.28 -15.24
CA LEU A 609 -16.69 22.09 -15.22
C LEU A 609 -17.75 21.53 -14.26
N ARG A 610 -17.95 20.20 -14.26
CA ARG A 610 -18.88 19.56 -13.33
C ARG A 610 -18.47 19.74 -11.87
N PHE A 611 -17.18 19.66 -11.57
CA PHE A 611 -16.64 19.94 -10.24
C PHE A 611 -16.86 21.40 -9.82
N ALA A 612 -16.59 22.35 -10.72
CA ALA A 612 -16.81 23.78 -10.46
C ALA A 612 -18.30 24.07 -10.18
N VAL A 613 -19.21 23.51 -10.99
CA VAL A 613 -20.66 23.61 -10.80
C VAL A 613 -21.09 23.03 -9.45
N GLU A 614 -20.55 21.89 -9.04
CA GLU A 614 -20.90 21.26 -7.78
C GLU A 614 -20.43 22.07 -6.57
N SER A 615 -19.21 22.62 -6.64
CA SER A 615 -18.69 23.51 -5.61
C SER A 615 -19.57 24.76 -5.47
N PHE A 616 -19.93 25.38 -6.59
CA PHE A 616 -20.87 26.49 -6.62
C PHE A 616 -22.23 26.13 -6.01
N ALA A 617 -22.78 24.95 -6.34
CA ALA A 617 -24.06 24.49 -5.81
C ALA A 617 -24.03 24.24 -4.29
N ARG A 618 -22.89 23.77 -3.76
CA ARG A 618 -22.67 23.59 -2.32
C ARG A 618 -22.66 24.93 -1.60
N ASP A 619 -21.97 25.90 -2.17
CA ASP A 619 -21.76 27.21 -1.54
C ASP A 619 -23.04 28.07 -1.63
N ASN A 620 -23.93 27.77 -2.59
CA ASN A 620 -25.18 28.51 -2.85
C ASN A 620 -26.48 27.74 -2.52
N GLN A 621 -26.44 26.76 -1.60
CA GLN A 621 -27.62 25.94 -1.26
C GLN A 621 -28.96 26.68 -1.04
N PRO A 622 -29.02 27.89 -0.45
CA PRO A 622 -30.28 28.61 -0.29
C PRO A 622 -31.07 28.86 -1.59
N ILE A 623 -30.38 28.91 -2.74
CA ILE A 623 -30.99 29.12 -4.07
C ILE A 623 -32.02 28.03 -4.38
N ALA A 624 -31.82 26.78 -3.93
CA ALA A 624 -32.71 25.66 -4.23
C ALA A 624 -34.18 25.93 -3.86
N LYS A 625 -34.45 26.78 -2.87
CA LYS A 625 -35.81 27.14 -2.43
C LYS A 625 -36.56 28.04 -3.42
N TRP A 626 -35.84 28.75 -4.28
CA TRP A 626 -36.37 29.81 -5.14
C TRP A 626 -36.45 29.42 -6.62
N LEU A 627 -36.00 28.21 -6.96
CA LEU A 627 -36.04 27.70 -8.33
C LEU A 627 -37.48 27.36 -8.76
N SER A 628 -37.76 27.49 -10.06
CA SER A 628 -39.04 27.13 -10.66
C SER A 628 -39.38 25.65 -10.41
N GLY A 629 -40.30 25.41 -9.48
CA GLY A 629 -40.80 24.07 -9.18
C GLY A 629 -41.45 23.39 -10.40
N SER A 630 -42.06 24.17 -11.30
CA SER A 630 -42.66 23.65 -12.53
C SER A 630 -41.63 23.08 -13.51
N ASP A 631 -40.45 23.70 -13.60
CA ASP A 631 -39.37 23.26 -14.48
C ASP A 631 -38.57 22.12 -13.88
N LEU A 632 -38.30 22.19 -12.57
CA LEU A 632 -37.67 21.09 -11.84
C LEU A 632 -38.50 19.82 -11.91
N LYS A 633 -39.83 19.92 -11.83
CA LYS A 633 -40.73 18.78 -11.97
C LYS A 633 -40.66 18.16 -13.37
N LYS A 634 -40.56 18.98 -14.43
CA LYS A 634 -40.36 18.49 -15.81
C LYS A 634 -39.03 17.74 -15.97
N VAL A 635 -37.94 18.27 -15.41
CA VAL A 635 -36.62 17.60 -15.42
C VAL A 635 -36.67 16.29 -14.64
N ALA A 636 -37.32 16.26 -13.47
CA ALA A 636 -37.44 15.07 -12.64
C ALA A 636 -38.24 13.94 -13.32
N LEU A 637 -39.27 14.29 -14.11
CA LEU A 637 -40.10 13.34 -14.87
C LEU A 637 -39.37 12.70 -16.06
N LEU A 638 -38.34 13.35 -16.63
CA LEU A 638 -37.59 12.78 -17.75
C LEU A 638 -36.82 11.52 -17.35
N GLY A 639 -36.26 11.49 -16.14
CA GLY A 639 -35.49 10.36 -15.64
C GLY A 639 -34.08 10.71 -15.19
N CYS A 640 -33.25 9.68 -15.05
CA CYS A 640 -31.85 9.83 -14.65
C CYS A 640 -30.98 10.12 -15.90
N PRO A 641 -30.15 11.16 -15.90
CA PRO A 641 -29.34 11.52 -17.08
C PRO A 641 -28.19 10.55 -17.36
N SER A 642 -27.78 9.74 -16.39
CA SER A 642 -26.69 8.76 -16.50
C SER A 642 -26.87 7.62 -15.50
N LEU A 643 -26.27 6.46 -15.79
CA LEU A 643 -26.19 5.27 -14.93
C LEU A 643 -25.25 5.43 -13.72
N ALA A 644 -24.45 6.51 -13.68
CA ALA A 644 -23.57 6.78 -12.54
C ALA A 644 -24.38 6.96 -11.24
N ARG A 645 -23.95 6.31 -10.16
CA ARG A 645 -24.63 6.31 -8.84
C ARG A 645 -25.05 7.71 -8.40
N LYS A 646 -24.15 8.69 -8.49
CA LYS A 646 -24.39 10.09 -8.09
C LYS A 646 -25.54 10.74 -8.89
N SER A 647 -25.56 10.52 -10.21
CA SER A 647 -26.61 11.01 -11.12
C SER A 647 -27.96 10.34 -10.82
N VAL A 648 -27.96 9.00 -10.67
CA VAL A 648 -29.17 8.25 -10.35
C VAL A 648 -29.75 8.69 -9.02
N PHE A 649 -28.89 8.89 -8.01
CA PHE A 649 -29.32 9.24 -6.67
C PHE A 649 -29.86 10.68 -6.62
N GLY A 650 -29.21 11.63 -7.30
CA GLY A 650 -29.70 13.01 -7.39
C GLY A 650 -31.06 13.09 -8.07
N ALA A 651 -31.22 12.46 -9.23
CA ALA A 651 -32.50 12.45 -9.95
C ALA A 651 -33.64 11.78 -9.15
N LYS A 652 -33.34 10.68 -8.43
CA LYS A 652 -34.32 10.00 -7.54
C LYS A 652 -34.71 10.87 -6.34
N ARG A 653 -33.76 11.60 -5.74
CA ARG A 653 -34.05 12.54 -4.65
C ARG A 653 -34.91 13.72 -5.12
N MET A 654 -34.65 14.25 -6.32
CA MET A 654 -35.52 15.26 -6.93
C MET A 654 -36.94 14.73 -7.13
N ARG A 655 -37.11 13.49 -7.62
CA ARG A 655 -38.43 12.88 -7.77
C ARG A 655 -39.15 12.68 -6.44
N LYS A 656 -38.44 12.26 -5.40
CA LYS A 656 -38.99 12.18 -4.04
C LYS A 656 -39.49 13.53 -3.54
N PHE A 657 -38.75 14.62 -3.78
CA PHE A 657 -39.16 15.97 -3.39
C PHE A 657 -40.50 16.39 -4.03
N PHE A 658 -40.76 15.97 -5.28
CA PHE A 658 -42.03 16.22 -5.97
C PHE A 658 -43.08 15.12 -5.80
N GLU A 659 -42.84 14.14 -4.92
CA GLU A 659 -43.70 12.98 -4.69
C GLU A 659 -44.02 12.20 -5.99
N ILE A 660 -43.04 12.11 -6.90
CA ILE A 660 -43.16 11.36 -8.15
C ILE A 660 -42.79 9.89 -7.89
N PRO A 661 -43.69 8.93 -8.13
CA PRO A 661 -43.39 7.50 -7.97
C PRO A 661 -42.29 7.03 -8.94
N GLU A 662 -41.30 6.31 -8.42
CA GLU A 662 -40.15 5.83 -9.21
C GLU A 662 -40.56 4.85 -10.30
N ASP A 663 -41.58 4.03 -10.08
CA ASP A 663 -42.12 3.09 -11.06
C ASP A 663 -42.65 3.81 -12.30
N LYS A 664 -43.28 4.99 -12.16
CA LYS A 664 -43.80 5.76 -13.30
C LYS A 664 -42.69 6.25 -14.25
N VAL A 665 -41.51 6.53 -13.72
CA VAL A 665 -40.37 7.06 -14.49
C VAL A 665 -39.44 5.92 -14.93
N CYS A 666 -39.10 5.00 -14.04
CA CYS A 666 -38.23 3.87 -14.34
C CYS A 666 -38.89 2.83 -15.26
N SER A 667 -40.22 2.67 -15.26
CA SER A 667 -40.92 1.78 -16.21
C SER A 667 -40.77 2.22 -17.67
N LYS A 668 -40.66 3.53 -17.92
CA LYS A 668 -40.48 4.13 -19.25
C LYS A 668 -39.02 4.43 -19.57
N CYS A 669 -38.09 4.10 -18.67
CA CYS A 669 -36.67 4.39 -18.82
C CYS A 669 -36.02 3.41 -19.81
N VAL A 670 -35.41 3.93 -20.87
CA VAL A 670 -34.69 3.14 -21.88
C VAL A 670 -33.49 2.40 -21.25
N LEU A 671 -32.89 2.95 -20.21
CA LEU A 671 -31.73 2.40 -19.51
C LEU A 671 -32.08 1.43 -18.37
N LYS A 672 -33.36 1.03 -18.24
CA LYS A 672 -33.85 0.21 -17.10
C LYS A 672 -33.08 -1.09 -16.93
N GLN A 673 -32.79 -1.82 -18.02
CA GLN A 673 -32.13 -3.12 -17.98
C GLN A 673 -30.69 -3.04 -17.46
N SER A 674 -29.99 -1.94 -17.73
CA SER A 674 -28.61 -1.71 -17.29
C SER A 674 -28.52 -0.97 -15.95
N CYS A 675 -29.66 -0.60 -15.35
CA CYS A 675 -29.71 0.20 -14.13
C CYS A 675 -29.86 -0.66 -12.88
N LYS A 676 -28.80 -0.73 -12.07
CA LYS A 676 -28.79 -1.44 -10.76
C LYS A 676 -29.81 -0.92 -9.74
N PHE A 677 -30.38 0.26 -9.97
CA PHE A 677 -31.31 0.95 -9.07
C PHE A 677 -32.71 1.16 -9.70
N ALA A 678 -33.04 0.39 -10.75
CA ALA A 678 -34.35 0.45 -11.39
C ALA A 678 -35.47 0.20 -10.37
N ASN A 679 -36.49 1.08 -10.32
CA ASN A 679 -37.61 1.03 -9.37
C ASN A 679 -37.22 1.02 -7.87
N GLN A 680 -35.95 1.24 -7.53
CA GLN A 680 -35.51 1.28 -6.13
C GLN A 680 -35.59 2.70 -5.56
N ASN A 681 -35.96 2.77 -4.29
CA ASN A 681 -35.80 3.95 -3.46
C ASN A 681 -34.37 3.99 -2.92
N VAL A 682 -33.66 5.11 -3.04
CA VAL A 682 -32.22 5.21 -2.79
C VAL A 682 -31.86 6.14 -1.62
N TRP A 683 -32.75 6.28 -0.64
CA TRP A 683 -32.61 7.24 0.47
C TRP A 683 -32.76 6.59 1.85
N ASN A 684 -31.94 7.02 2.81
CA ASN A 684 -32.11 6.77 4.25
C ASN A 684 -32.46 8.12 4.92
N GLY A 685 -33.74 8.40 5.17
CA GLY A 685 -34.19 9.66 5.81
C GLY A 685 -35.06 10.61 4.97
N GLY A 686 -35.69 11.59 5.63
CA GLY A 686 -36.74 12.47 5.09
C GLY A 686 -36.22 13.51 4.09
N ALA A 687 -36.55 13.38 2.81
CA ALA A 687 -36.21 14.35 1.78
C ALA A 687 -37.25 15.49 1.73
N LYS A 688 -37.40 16.24 2.82
CA LYS A 688 -38.29 17.41 2.86
C LYS A 688 -37.70 18.64 2.14
N ASN A 689 -36.38 18.65 1.91
CA ASN A 689 -35.67 19.77 1.29
C ASN A 689 -34.98 19.34 -0.01
N LEU A 690 -35.00 20.23 -1.00
CA LEU A 690 -34.30 20.07 -2.27
C LEU A 690 -32.81 20.44 -2.10
N ASP A 691 -31.89 19.54 -2.45
CA ASP A 691 -30.44 19.80 -2.44
C ASP A 691 -30.02 20.41 -3.79
N LEU A 692 -29.42 21.61 -3.77
CA LEU A 692 -28.99 22.31 -4.99
C LEU A 692 -27.95 21.51 -5.79
N ARG A 693 -27.11 20.70 -5.13
CA ARG A 693 -26.13 19.86 -5.82
C ARG A 693 -26.80 18.79 -6.67
N ASP A 694 -27.91 18.22 -6.20
CA ASP A 694 -28.66 17.22 -6.98
C ASP A 694 -29.29 17.85 -8.21
N VAL A 695 -29.85 19.05 -8.04
CA VAL A 695 -30.41 19.84 -9.13
C VAL A 695 -29.34 20.18 -10.16
N MET A 696 -28.23 20.80 -9.72
CA MET A 696 -27.15 21.26 -10.59
C MET A 696 -26.48 20.08 -11.31
N ASN A 697 -26.17 18.99 -10.62
CA ASN A 697 -25.61 17.80 -11.25
C ASN A 697 -26.54 17.23 -12.34
N THR A 698 -27.85 17.26 -12.12
CA THR A 698 -28.83 16.73 -13.07
C THR A 698 -28.97 17.65 -14.29
N ILE A 699 -29.19 18.95 -14.08
CA ILE A 699 -29.40 19.90 -15.18
C ILE A 699 -28.13 20.12 -16.01
N THR A 700 -26.94 20.10 -15.39
CA THR A 700 -25.66 20.25 -16.11
C THR A 700 -25.38 19.07 -17.03
N LEU A 701 -25.74 17.84 -16.65
CA LEU A 701 -25.62 16.67 -17.55
C LEU A 701 -26.53 16.81 -18.78
N TYR A 702 -27.76 17.29 -18.59
CA TYR A 702 -28.66 17.59 -19.71
C TYR A 702 -28.16 18.75 -20.57
N ALA A 703 -27.62 19.81 -19.97
CA ALA A 703 -27.12 20.99 -20.67
C ALA A 703 -25.85 20.72 -21.50
N LEU A 704 -25.02 19.76 -21.06
CA LEU A 704 -23.82 19.32 -21.76
C LEU A 704 -24.11 18.28 -22.86
N ASP A 705 -25.37 17.87 -23.05
CA ASP A 705 -25.74 16.68 -23.83
C ASP A 705 -24.91 15.43 -23.38
N ALA A 706 -24.51 15.38 -22.10
CA ALA A 706 -23.67 14.32 -21.52
C ALA A 706 -24.53 13.16 -21.00
N VAL A 707 -25.48 12.73 -21.84
CA VAL A 707 -26.42 11.64 -21.58
C VAL A 707 -26.16 10.50 -22.57
N PRO A 708 -26.48 9.23 -22.22
CA PRO A 708 -26.36 8.12 -23.15
C PRO A 708 -27.13 8.40 -24.46
N PRO A 709 -26.61 7.99 -25.63
CA PRO A 709 -27.21 8.30 -26.94
C PRO A 709 -28.64 7.75 -27.09
N GLU A 710 -29.00 6.74 -26.31
CA GLU A 710 -30.34 6.15 -26.25
C GLU A 710 -31.37 7.05 -25.54
N LEU A 711 -30.92 8.06 -24.78
CA LEU A 711 -31.77 8.99 -24.05
C LEU A 711 -32.07 10.24 -24.89
N VAL A 712 -33.20 10.23 -25.59
CA VAL A 712 -33.67 11.41 -26.34
C VAL A 712 -34.25 12.45 -25.36
N VAL A 713 -33.57 13.58 -25.19
CA VAL A 713 -34.01 14.69 -24.33
C VAL A 713 -35.02 15.57 -25.09
N PRO A 714 -36.29 15.66 -24.66
CA PRO A 714 -37.31 16.49 -25.32
C PRO A 714 -36.96 17.98 -25.32
N GLY A 715 -37.34 18.71 -26.36
CA GLY A 715 -37.09 20.15 -26.48
C GLY A 715 -37.65 20.96 -25.32
N GLU A 716 -38.81 20.55 -24.77
CA GLU A 716 -39.39 21.19 -23.58
C GLU A 716 -38.49 21.08 -22.35
N VAL A 717 -37.81 19.93 -22.16
CA VAL A 717 -36.89 19.72 -21.03
C VAL A 717 -35.62 20.53 -21.24
N LYS A 718 -35.11 20.63 -22.48
CA LYS A 718 -33.97 21.52 -22.79
C LYS A 718 -34.30 22.99 -22.47
N SER A 719 -35.51 23.44 -22.81
CA SER A 719 -36.01 24.79 -22.46
C SER A 719 -36.18 25.00 -20.95
N SER A 720 -36.61 23.97 -20.21
CA SER A 720 -36.66 24.01 -18.74
C SER A 720 -35.26 24.05 -18.11
N VAL A 721 -34.30 23.26 -18.61
CA VAL A 721 -32.91 23.28 -18.16
C VAL A 721 -32.28 24.66 -18.40
N SER A 722 -32.47 25.25 -19.58
CA SER A 722 -31.98 26.60 -19.91
C SER A 722 -32.51 27.66 -18.94
N ARG A 723 -33.82 27.64 -18.64
CA ARG A 723 -34.45 28.57 -17.69
C ARG A 723 -33.93 28.38 -16.27
N LEU A 724 -33.79 27.14 -15.82
CA LEU A 724 -33.26 26.82 -14.49
C LEU A 724 -31.80 27.29 -14.33
N LEU A 725 -30.94 27.10 -15.34
CA LEU A 725 -29.58 27.63 -15.30
C LEU A 725 -29.57 29.15 -15.15
N LYS A 726 -30.42 29.87 -15.90
CA LYS A 726 -30.54 31.34 -15.80
C LYS A 726 -31.07 31.80 -14.45
N GLU A 727 -32.05 31.09 -13.88
CA GLU A 727 -32.56 31.37 -12.53
C GLU A 727 -31.48 31.19 -11.47
N VAL A 728 -30.71 30.10 -11.54
CA VAL A 728 -29.61 29.84 -10.60
C VAL A 728 -28.58 30.96 -10.63
N LEU A 729 -28.13 31.39 -11.82
CA LEU A 729 -27.15 32.47 -11.97
C LEU A 729 -27.70 33.83 -11.53
N LYS A 730 -28.97 34.12 -11.80
CA LYS A 730 -29.59 35.37 -11.34
C LYS A 730 -29.71 35.41 -9.82
N LEU A 731 -30.03 34.28 -9.20
CA LEU A 731 -30.19 34.18 -7.76
C LEU A 731 -28.84 34.26 -7.04
N SER A 732 -27.76 33.69 -7.59
CA SER A 732 -26.42 33.82 -6.98
C SER A 732 -25.94 35.27 -6.92
N GLU A 733 -26.22 36.08 -7.95
CA GLU A 733 -25.89 37.50 -7.95
C GLU A 733 -26.66 38.32 -6.90
N SER A 734 -27.82 37.82 -6.45
CA SER A 734 -28.68 38.50 -5.46
C SER A 734 -28.47 38.06 -4.01
N THR A 735 -27.57 37.10 -3.76
CA THR A 735 -27.34 36.51 -2.43
C THR A 735 -26.07 37.05 -1.74
N LEU A 736 -25.45 38.10 -2.30
CA LEU A 736 -24.29 38.82 -1.77
C LEU A 736 -24.69 39.96 -0.82
#